data_AF-A0A7M3M6E3-F1
#
_entry.id   AF-A0A7M3M6E3-F1
#
_cell.length_a   1.000
_cell.length_b   1.000
_cell.length_c   1.000
_cell.angle_alpha   90.00
_cell.angle_beta   90.00
_cell.angle_gamma   90.00
#
_symmetry.space_group_name_H-M   'P 1'
#
loop_
_entity.id
_entity.type
_entity.pdbx_description
1 polymer ?
#
loop_
_entity_poly.entity_id
_entity_poly.type
_entity_poly.pdbx_seq_one_letter_code
_entity_poly.pdbx_strand_id
1 'polypeptide(L)'
;MRIAFLLQNAYGIGGTIRATFNAANALAARHDVEIVTVWRTQDEPRLPLSRKVRLTPLIDKREGVKGSDAGHELIGKPTSLVPPVEANGASFDQLTDERVAEYLRTTDAEAVVATRPGLVMYLAEFGIPGRYLRIGQEHRIYGTHEPRIRAAQDAAIPKLDAHTTVSEADAVTHRERFPHATTRIMCIPNASPAAPVEPSDGNAKLVVAAGRLIPVKRYDLLVDAFRQVVDERPDWKLRIYGRGPERAKLRAQIDRLGLSDHVFLMGPYSPIEPEWAKGSIAAVTSREESFGMTIVESMQCGTPVVATDCPHGPGEIIDHGKDGLLVPVGDVDAIAKGLLTLIDDDRLRHAMGAAAQVNVQRYAPQSIAKLYEQLVAELRGEEEVAATPTVQRVRPAAPRTPLTRRLRRTAGRIVRPLRRRMHGTPAPQKHGAQPSATATALAAVARPLRAKPLRPKATCRVDAAGDLVVLLNRSGMSGENLLLTATLRGDDPRQIAVPIQRPENDKGPWTARISRREHRLVEGRWDFHVVRRDDNARRRVASEIVEQRGLVDLAPLPDAPFAWWIPYTTVKNCLSIRTWLRPAHAEARSLSLDGGSVTVEGTLHGARFTAADLPVVAAVPRVAANPAFDTDVTVVDETTFRFTVPYTGTLAAVREENAVWDLSLRLAPGTRPIRIGRLTGDIVERNKTDVYPFADVPSTDGASGEPRLARVRPYFTVTNDLAVSSGPVPEQSA
;
A
#
# COMPACT_ATOMS: atom_id res chain seq x y z
N MET A 1 -1.86 -32.64 9.03
CA MET A 1 -1.42 -32.14 10.35
C MET A 1 -2.46 -31.20 10.92
N ARG A 2 -2.56 -31.07 12.25
CA ARG A 2 -3.26 -30.00 12.98
C ARG A 2 -2.22 -29.00 13.50
N ILE A 3 -2.24 -27.76 13.00
CA ILE A 3 -1.23 -26.74 13.35
C ILE A 3 -1.90 -25.57 14.06
N ALA A 4 -1.41 -25.22 15.26
CA ALA A 4 -1.88 -24.06 16.01
C ALA A 4 -0.82 -22.94 16.04
N PHE A 5 -1.18 -21.75 15.58
CA PHE A 5 -0.39 -20.54 15.78
C PHE A 5 -0.88 -19.79 17.01
N LEU A 6 -0.06 -19.73 18.07
CA LEU A 6 -0.34 -18.97 19.27
C LEU A 6 0.12 -17.50 19.06
N LEU A 7 -0.85 -16.59 18.98
CA LEU A 7 -0.68 -15.20 18.58
C LEU A 7 -1.28 -14.27 19.65
N GLN A 8 -0.64 -13.13 19.96
CA GLN A 8 -1.15 -12.25 21.02
C GLN A 8 -2.50 -11.60 20.69
N ASN A 9 -2.65 -11.15 19.43
CA ASN A 9 -3.81 -10.39 18.99
C ASN A 9 -3.98 -10.52 17.48
N ALA A 10 -5.03 -11.21 17.04
CA ALA A 10 -5.40 -11.38 15.63
C ALA A 10 -6.11 -10.16 14.99
N TYR A 11 -6.48 -9.15 15.79
CA TYR A 11 -7.36 -8.04 15.37
C TYR A 11 -6.62 -6.74 15.03
N GLY A 12 -5.28 -6.76 15.11
CA GLY A 12 -4.39 -5.68 14.66
C GLY A 12 -4.01 -5.77 13.17
N ILE A 13 -3.03 -4.95 12.76
CA ILE A 13 -2.50 -4.90 11.39
C ILE A 13 -0.95 -4.99 11.34
N GLY A 14 -0.32 -5.42 12.43
CA GLY A 14 1.14 -5.50 12.56
C GLY A 14 1.78 -6.59 11.70
N GLY A 15 3.10 -6.48 11.49
CA GLY A 15 3.88 -7.38 10.63
C GLY A 15 3.75 -8.86 11.00
N THR A 16 3.92 -9.20 12.28
CA THR A 16 3.74 -10.57 12.81
C THR A 16 2.34 -11.11 12.50
N ILE A 17 1.28 -10.34 12.76
CA ILE A 17 -0.11 -10.75 12.48
C ILE A 17 -0.29 -11.05 10.98
N ARG A 18 0.23 -10.18 10.11
CA ARG A 18 0.19 -10.36 8.65
C ARG A 18 0.94 -11.62 8.21
N ALA A 19 2.15 -11.83 8.70
CA ALA A 19 2.97 -13.00 8.38
C ALA A 19 2.30 -14.31 8.83
N THR A 20 1.80 -14.36 10.08
CA THR A 20 1.07 -15.51 10.62
C THR A 20 -0.20 -15.79 9.82
N PHE A 21 -0.98 -14.76 9.48
CA PHE A 21 -2.19 -14.92 8.65
C PHE A 21 -1.85 -15.46 7.25
N ASN A 22 -0.80 -14.95 6.61
CA ASN A 22 -0.37 -15.41 5.29
C ASN A 22 0.08 -16.88 5.32
N ALA A 23 0.90 -17.27 6.30
CA ALA A 23 1.34 -18.66 6.48
C ALA A 23 0.18 -19.60 6.81
N ALA A 24 -0.69 -19.23 7.76
CA ALA A 24 -1.85 -20.01 8.16
C ALA A 24 -2.85 -20.21 6.99
N ASN A 25 -3.12 -19.15 6.22
CA ASN A 25 -3.97 -19.21 5.03
C ASN A 25 -3.44 -20.21 3.98
N ALA A 26 -2.12 -20.32 3.82
CA ALA A 26 -1.49 -21.25 2.89
C ALA A 26 -1.48 -22.69 3.42
N LEU A 27 -1.12 -22.90 4.69
CA LEU A 27 -1.16 -24.21 5.34
C LEU A 27 -2.59 -24.79 5.36
N ALA A 28 -3.61 -23.95 5.58
CA ALA A 28 -5.02 -24.35 5.56
C ALA A 28 -5.55 -24.78 4.17
N ALA A 29 -4.72 -24.72 3.12
CA ALA A 29 -5.04 -25.38 1.85
C ALA A 29 -4.90 -26.91 1.94
N ARG A 30 -4.07 -27.43 2.86
CA ARG A 30 -3.63 -28.84 2.96
C ARG A 30 -3.78 -29.44 4.37
N HIS A 31 -3.87 -28.62 5.41
CA HIS A 31 -3.88 -29.01 6.83
C HIS A 31 -5.08 -28.41 7.57
N ASP A 32 -5.39 -28.93 8.75
CA ASP A 32 -6.25 -28.23 9.71
C ASP A 32 -5.39 -27.19 10.45
N VAL A 33 -5.82 -25.94 10.45
CA VAL A 33 -5.01 -24.82 10.95
C VAL A 33 -5.85 -23.91 11.82
N GLU A 34 -5.29 -23.58 12.96
CA GLU A 34 -5.89 -22.71 13.96
C GLU A 34 -4.96 -21.54 14.28
N ILE A 35 -5.52 -20.35 14.39
CA ILE A 35 -4.88 -19.21 15.06
C ILE A 35 -5.56 -19.07 16.42
N VAL A 36 -4.77 -19.27 17.47
CA VAL A 36 -5.18 -19.11 18.86
C VAL A 36 -4.76 -17.71 19.27
N THR A 37 -5.72 -16.80 19.37
CA THR A 37 -5.47 -15.39 19.71
C THR A 37 -5.68 -15.19 21.20
N VAL A 38 -4.68 -14.69 21.91
CA VAL A 38 -4.80 -14.50 23.38
C VAL A 38 -5.98 -13.60 23.70
N TRP A 39 -6.17 -12.48 22.99
CA TRP A 39 -7.36 -11.66 23.14
C TRP A 39 -8.22 -11.52 21.89
N ARG A 40 -9.50 -11.30 22.13
CA ARG A 40 -10.45 -10.68 21.21
C ARG A 40 -10.77 -9.25 21.65
N THR A 41 -10.73 -8.34 20.68
CA THR A 41 -11.05 -6.90 20.87
C THR A 41 -12.07 -6.38 19.86
N GLN A 42 -12.37 -7.13 18.80
CA GLN A 42 -13.32 -6.82 17.73
C GLN A 42 -14.05 -8.11 17.31
N ASP A 43 -15.18 -8.00 16.60
CA ASP A 43 -15.89 -9.18 16.08
C ASP A 43 -15.10 -9.94 15.02
N GLU A 44 -14.53 -9.22 14.05
CA GLU A 44 -13.78 -9.75 12.91
C GLU A 44 -12.34 -9.17 12.87
N PRO A 45 -11.34 -9.93 12.39
CA PRO A 45 -9.99 -9.42 12.18
C PRO A 45 -9.94 -8.41 11.02
N ARG A 46 -8.96 -7.49 11.08
CA ARG A 46 -8.78 -6.44 10.05
C ARG A 46 -8.03 -6.93 8.81
N LEU A 47 -7.28 -8.02 8.92
CA LEU A 47 -6.56 -8.64 7.81
C LEU A 47 -7.37 -9.83 7.25
N PRO A 48 -7.31 -10.11 5.93
CA PRO A 48 -8.03 -11.23 5.34
C PRO A 48 -7.61 -12.58 5.92
N LEU A 49 -8.56 -13.32 6.48
CA LEU A 49 -8.38 -14.68 6.98
C LEU A 49 -9.26 -15.66 6.18
N SER A 50 -8.69 -16.79 5.78
CA SER A 50 -9.38 -17.87 5.10
C SER A 50 -10.39 -18.53 6.05
N ARG A 51 -11.58 -18.85 5.54
CA ARG A 51 -12.60 -19.61 6.30
C ARG A 51 -12.17 -21.05 6.66
N LYS A 52 -11.04 -21.52 6.11
CA LYS A 52 -10.41 -22.79 6.48
C LYS A 52 -9.50 -22.68 7.69
N VAL A 53 -9.11 -21.46 8.09
CA VAL A 53 -8.37 -21.23 9.33
C VAL A 53 -9.38 -20.99 10.45
N ARG A 54 -9.31 -21.79 11.51
CA ARG A 54 -10.06 -21.58 12.75
C ARG A 54 -9.43 -20.43 13.54
N LEU A 55 -10.23 -19.51 14.06
CA LEU A 55 -9.75 -18.39 14.89
C LEU A 55 -10.38 -18.50 16.27
N THR A 56 -9.58 -18.87 17.27
CA THR A 56 -10.03 -19.17 18.63
C THR A 56 -9.47 -18.12 19.60
N PRO A 57 -10.32 -17.27 20.18
CA PRO A 57 -9.90 -16.34 21.22
C PRO A 57 -9.85 -17.03 22.59
N LEU A 58 -8.81 -16.77 23.38
CA LEU A 58 -8.68 -17.28 24.75
C LEU A 58 -9.33 -16.37 25.81
N ILE A 59 -9.33 -15.06 25.56
CA ILE A 59 -9.91 -14.02 26.42
C ILE A 59 -10.70 -13.04 25.53
N ASP A 60 -11.97 -12.79 25.80
CA ASP A 60 -12.74 -11.76 25.10
C ASP A 60 -12.75 -10.47 25.92
N LYS A 61 -11.99 -9.44 25.49
CA LYS A 61 -11.86 -8.15 26.19
C LYS A 61 -12.87 -7.10 25.68
N ARG A 62 -13.99 -7.51 25.06
CA ARG A 62 -15.00 -6.59 24.51
C ARG A 62 -16.05 -6.20 25.55
N GLU A 63 -16.10 -4.93 25.90
CA GLU A 63 -17.11 -4.39 26.83
C GLU A 63 -18.54 -4.58 26.32
N GLY A 64 -19.48 -4.80 27.25
CA GLY A 64 -20.91 -4.95 26.94
C GLY A 64 -21.33 -6.25 26.23
N VAL A 65 -20.39 -7.13 25.87
CA VAL A 65 -20.68 -8.42 25.24
C VAL A 65 -20.98 -9.49 26.30
N LYS A 66 -22.11 -10.19 26.16
CA LYS A 66 -22.48 -11.30 27.07
C LYS A 66 -21.44 -12.43 26.99
N GLY A 67 -20.86 -12.80 28.13
CA GLY A 67 -19.81 -13.82 28.22
C GLY A 67 -18.41 -13.32 27.92
N SER A 68 -18.21 -12.00 27.85
CA SER A 68 -16.90 -11.36 27.77
C SER A 68 -16.15 -11.43 29.10
N ASP A 69 -14.83 -11.62 29.04
CA ASP A 69 -13.92 -11.55 30.17
C ASP A 69 -13.57 -10.10 30.57
N ALA A 70 -14.09 -9.06 29.90
CA ALA A 70 -13.66 -7.67 30.09
C ALA A 70 -13.69 -7.15 31.54
N GLY A 71 -14.51 -7.73 32.43
CA GLY A 71 -14.56 -7.44 33.87
C GLY A 71 -13.94 -8.52 34.77
N HIS A 72 -13.18 -9.46 34.22
CA HIS A 72 -12.60 -10.59 34.96
C HIS A 72 -11.49 -10.11 35.92
N GLU A 73 -11.54 -10.54 37.17
CA GLU A 73 -10.69 -9.99 38.24
C GLU A 73 -9.19 -10.18 38.04
N LEU A 74 -8.78 -11.15 37.20
CA LEU A 74 -7.38 -11.42 36.87
C LEU A 74 -6.82 -10.55 35.73
N ILE A 75 -7.66 -9.80 35.01
CA ILE A 75 -7.17 -8.87 33.98
C ILE A 75 -6.37 -7.74 34.65
N GLY A 76 -5.17 -7.49 34.13
CA GLY A 76 -4.26 -6.49 34.67
C GLY A 76 -3.56 -6.88 35.99
N LYS A 77 -3.90 -8.02 36.62
CA LYS A 77 -3.06 -8.57 37.72
C LYS A 77 -1.73 -9.06 37.12
N PRO A 78 -0.56 -8.66 37.66
CA PRO A 78 0.73 -9.02 37.06
C PRO A 78 1.00 -10.53 37.02
N THR A 79 1.42 -11.01 35.85
CA THR A 79 2.00 -12.35 35.67
C THR A 79 3.39 -12.45 36.30
N SER A 80 3.74 -13.64 36.79
CA SER A 80 5.10 -13.99 37.25
C SER A 80 5.95 -14.68 36.18
N LEU A 81 5.35 -15.06 35.05
CA LEU A 81 5.94 -15.92 34.01
C LEU A 81 6.58 -15.12 32.87
N VAL A 82 6.12 -13.88 32.65
CA VAL A 82 6.63 -12.98 31.60
C VAL A 82 7.24 -11.73 32.26
N PRO A 83 8.46 -11.29 31.89
CA PRO A 83 9.08 -10.10 32.46
C PRO A 83 8.20 -8.84 32.33
N PRO A 84 8.09 -7.97 33.35
CA PRO A 84 7.14 -6.84 33.37
C PRO A 84 7.19 -5.91 32.15
N VAL A 85 8.33 -5.78 31.47
CA VAL A 85 8.46 -4.96 30.26
C VAL A 85 7.71 -5.56 29.07
N GLU A 86 7.85 -6.87 28.84
CA GLU A 86 7.05 -7.60 27.83
C GLU A 86 5.60 -7.71 28.30
N ALA A 87 5.37 -7.97 29.58
CA ALA A 87 4.02 -8.07 30.14
C ALA A 87 3.21 -6.78 29.95
N ASN A 88 3.77 -5.61 30.27
CA ASN A 88 3.10 -4.33 30.05
C ASN A 88 2.97 -3.98 28.56
N GLY A 89 4.04 -4.17 27.77
CA GLY A 89 4.05 -3.86 26.34
C GLY A 89 3.16 -4.78 25.48
N ALA A 90 2.72 -5.90 26.05
CA ALA A 90 1.87 -6.91 25.42
C ALA A 90 0.69 -7.35 26.31
N SER A 91 0.33 -6.54 27.31
CA SER A 91 -0.73 -6.73 28.32
C SER A 91 -0.93 -8.18 28.83
N PHE A 92 0.16 -8.92 29.04
CA PHE A 92 0.12 -10.23 29.70
C PHE A 92 -0.25 -10.05 31.18
N ASP A 93 -1.20 -10.86 31.65
CA ASP A 93 -1.82 -10.80 32.97
C ASP A 93 -2.08 -12.22 33.50
N GLN A 94 -2.47 -12.35 34.77
CA GLN A 94 -2.75 -13.66 35.38
C GLN A 94 -3.85 -14.44 34.67
N LEU A 95 -4.83 -13.76 34.06
CA LEU A 95 -5.82 -14.44 33.21
C LEU A 95 -5.16 -15.06 31.98
N THR A 96 -4.19 -14.37 31.39
CA THR A 96 -3.42 -14.91 30.26
C THR A 96 -2.61 -16.14 30.67
N ASP A 97 -2.01 -16.15 31.87
CA ASP A 97 -1.32 -17.33 32.42
C ASP A 97 -2.26 -18.55 32.44
N GLU A 98 -3.44 -18.41 33.07
CA GLU A 98 -4.42 -19.49 33.21
C GLU A 98 -4.95 -20.00 31.86
N ARG A 99 -5.40 -19.10 30.97
CA ARG A 99 -6.04 -19.47 29.72
C ARG A 99 -5.06 -20.09 28.72
N VAL A 100 -3.81 -19.61 28.68
CA VAL A 100 -2.76 -20.20 27.82
C VAL A 100 -2.33 -21.57 28.37
N ALA A 101 -2.19 -21.73 29.69
CA ALA A 101 -1.91 -23.02 30.31
C ALA A 101 -3.02 -24.05 30.04
N GLU A 102 -4.29 -23.65 30.20
CA GLU A 102 -5.44 -24.49 29.92
C GLU A 102 -5.46 -24.95 28.45
N TYR A 103 -5.26 -24.02 27.51
CA TYR A 103 -5.17 -24.34 26.08
C TYR A 103 -4.03 -25.33 25.79
N LEU A 104 -2.81 -25.05 26.24
CA LEU A 104 -1.64 -25.90 25.98
C LEU A 104 -1.76 -27.30 26.60
N ARG A 105 -2.49 -27.44 27.71
CA ARG A 105 -2.81 -28.74 28.34
C ARG A 105 -3.88 -29.53 27.58
N THR A 106 -4.80 -28.86 26.89
CA THR A 106 -6.00 -29.48 26.30
C THR A 106 -5.95 -29.65 24.78
N THR A 107 -5.14 -28.86 24.08
CA THR A 107 -5.04 -28.86 22.61
C THR A 107 -4.76 -30.23 22.00
N ASP A 108 -5.35 -30.46 20.83
CA ASP A 108 -5.15 -31.61 19.95
C ASP A 108 -4.24 -31.27 18.75
N ALA A 109 -3.65 -30.05 18.74
CA ALA A 109 -2.67 -29.65 17.75
C ALA A 109 -1.45 -30.57 17.78
N GLU A 110 -0.96 -30.91 16.59
CA GLU A 110 0.24 -31.72 16.38
C GLU A 110 1.53 -30.89 16.44
N ALA A 111 1.42 -29.58 16.17
CA ALA A 111 2.47 -28.59 16.34
C ALA A 111 1.87 -27.25 16.80
N VAL A 112 2.53 -26.61 17.76
CA VAL A 112 2.17 -25.28 18.30
C VAL A 112 3.29 -24.30 18.00
N VAL A 113 2.98 -23.21 17.30
CA VAL A 113 3.93 -22.16 16.90
C VAL A 113 3.65 -20.89 17.70
N ALA A 114 4.54 -20.52 18.62
CA ALA A 114 4.42 -19.30 19.43
C ALA A 114 5.14 -18.10 18.80
N THR A 115 4.40 -17.03 18.49
CA THR A 115 4.88 -15.97 17.57
C THR A 115 5.46 -14.71 18.23
N ARG A 116 5.80 -14.73 19.52
CA ARG A 116 6.53 -13.65 20.23
C ARG A 116 7.19 -14.14 21.52
N PRO A 117 8.14 -13.40 22.13
CA PRO A 117 8.86 -13.82 23.33
C PRO A 117 7.97 -14.28 24.50
N GLY A 118 6.96 -13.50 24.92
CA GLY A 118 6.08 -13.92 26.02
C GLY A 118 5.30 -15.22 25.73
N LEU A 119 4.93 -15.48 24.48
CA LEU A 119 4.26 -16.73 24.08
C LEU A 119 5.23 -17.90 23.98
N VAL A 120 6.49 -17.62 23.61
CA VAL A 120 7.59 -18.59 23.65
C VAL A 120 7.88 -19.01 25.10
N MET A 121 7.83 -18.08 26.05
CA MET A 121 7.97 -18.38 27.49
C MET A 121 6.85 -19.32 27.97
N TYR A 122 5.58 -19.03 27.65
CA TYR A 122 4.47 -19.95 27.99
C TYR A 122 4.58 -21.32 27.30
N LEU A 123 4.98 -21.36 26.03
CA LEU A 123 5.12 -22.63 25.32
C LEU A 123 6.29 -23.48 25.87
N ALA A 124 7.33 -22.84 26.39
CA ALA A 124 8.45 -23.49 27.04
C ALA A 124 8.14 -23.97 28.48
N GLU A 125 7.17 -23.35 29.16
CA GLU A 125 6.77 -23.68 30.53
C GLU A 125 5.58 -24.65 30.61
N PHE A 126 4.53 -24.42 29.82
CA PHE A 126 3.29 -25.19 29.82
C PHE A 126 3.16 -26.18 28.65
N GLY A 127 4.05 -26.09 27.65
CA GLY A 127 4.05 -27.02 26.51
C GLY A 127 4.51 -28.41 26.91
N ILE A 128 3.72 -29.44 26.59
CA ILE A 128 3.98 -30.82 27.01
C ILE A 128 4.95 -31.51 26.03
N PRO A 129 6.19 -31.85 26.42
CA PRO A 129 7.15 -32.50 25.53
C PRO A 129 6.63 -33.85 25.02
N GLY A 130 6.88 -34.17 23.76
CA GLY A 130 6.46 -35.43 23.13
C GLY A 130 4.96 -35.56 22.83
N ARG A 131 4.10 -34.67 23.33
CA ARG A 131 2.67 -34.64 22.97
C ARG A 131 2.43 -33.90 21.64
N TYR A 132 3.14 -32.80 21.42
CA TYR A 132 3.14 -32.01 20.19
C TYR A 132 4.46 -31.26 20.04
N LEU A 133 4.77 -30.83 18.83
CA LEU A 133 5.97 -30.03 18.57
C LEU A 133 5.79 -28.60 19.10
N ARG A 134 6.76 -28.14 19.87
CA ARG A 134 6.81 -26.82 20.51
C ARG A 134 7.79 -25.95 19.73
N ILE A 135 7.25 -25.08 18.87
CA ILE A 135 8.01 -24.26 17.93
C ILE A 135 7.91 -22.79 18.35
N GLY A 136 9.04 -22.16 18.66
CA GLY A 136 9.12 -20.71 18.84
C GLY A 136 9.33 -19.98 17.52
N GLN A 137 8.84 -18.75 17.41
CA GLN A 137 9.15 -17.86 16.29
C GLN A 137 9.51 -16.46 16.78
N GLU A 138 10.64 -15.94 16.32
CA GLU A 138 11.12 -14.58 16.54
C GLU A 138 10.92 -13.71 15.29
N HIS A 139 10.49 -12.46 15.50
CA HIS A 139 10.20 -11.45 14.48
C HIS A 139 11.09 -10.21 14.59
N ARG A 140 11.98 -10.15 15.58
CA ARG A 140 12.99 -9.11 15.83
C ARG A 140 14.41 -9.67 15.70
N ILE A 141 15.41 -8.81 15.67
CA ILE A 141 16.82 -9.24 15.67
C ILE A 141 17.23 -9.59 17.10
N TYR A 142 17.99 -10.66 17.29
CA TYR A 142 18.59 -11.04 18.57
C TYR A 142 19.33 -9.86 19.22
N GLY A 143 19.23 -9.76 20.54
CA GLY A 143 19.83 -8.63 21.28
C GLY A 143 19.03 -7.32 21.26
N THR A 144 18.09 -7.11 20.33
CA THR A 144 17.29 -5.86 20.25
C THR A 144 16.09 -5.79 21.22
N HIS A 145 15.85 -6.87 21.98
CA HIS A 145 14.95 -6.88 23.13
C HIS A 145 15.62 -6.32 24.38
N GLU A 146 14.81 -5.82 25.32
CA GLU A 146 15.27 -5.40 26.64
C GLU A 146 15.95 -6.59 27.38
N PRO A 147 17.03 -6.37 28.16
CA PRO A 147 17.83 -7.44 28.75
C PRO A 147 17.07 -8.50 29.55
N ARG A 148 16.01 -8.17 30.29
CA ARG A 148 15.20 -9.16 31.04
C ARG A 148 14.32 -10.00 30.11
N ILE A 149 13.74 -9.39 29.07
CA ILE A 149 13.03 -10.12 28.00
C ILE A 149 13.98 -11.12 27.35
N ARG A 150 15.19 -10.68 26.97
CA ARG A 150 16.22 -11.54 26.37
C ARG A 150 16.64 -12.67 27.31
N ALA A 151 16.90 -12.40 28.58
CA ALA A 151 17.29 -13.43 29.56
C ALA A 151 16.21 -14.51 29.75
N ALA A 152 14.93 -14.12 29.81
CA ALA A 152 13.82 -15.06 29.89
C ALA A 152 13.64 -15.87 28.59
N GLN A 153 13.87 -15.24 27.42
CA GLN A 153 13.85 -15.90 26.12
C GLN A 153 15.01 -16.90 25.95
N ASP A 154 16.23 -16.53 26.36
CA ASP A 154 17.41 -17.41 26.38
C ASP A 154 17.19 -18.66 27.26
N ALA A 155 16.44 -18.53 28.36
CA ALA A 155 16.07 -19.66 29.21
C ALA A 155 14.91 -20.52 28.64
N ALA A 156 14.08 -19.95 27.78
CA ALA A 156 12.94 -20.63 27.16
C ALA A 156 13.34 -21.42 25.89
N ILE A 157 14.19 -20.85 25.03
CA ILE A 157 14.55 -21.44 23.73
C ILE A 157 15.05 -22.89 23.84
N PRO A 158 16.02 -23.23 24.72
CA PRO A 158 16.54 -24.61 24.83
C PRO A 158 15.53 -25.65 25.33
N LYS A 159 14.36 -25.25 25.83
CA LYS A 159 13.28 -26.16 26.22
C LYS A 159 12.42 -26.59 25.03
N LEU A 160 12.50 -25.91 23.88
CA LEU A 160 11.65 -26.10 22.71
C LEU A 160 12.18 -27.19 21.77
N ASP A 161 11.31 -27.71 20.91
CA ASP A 161 11.71 -28.64 19.84
C ASP A 161 12.34 -27.88 18.66
N ALA A 162 11.83 -26.67 18.35
CA ALA A 162 12.45 -25.76 17.40
C ALA A 162 12.28 -24.27 17.75
N HIS A 163 13.17 -23.43 17.21
CA HIS A 163 13.07 -21.98 17.24
C HIS A 163 13.37 -21.40 15.85
N THR A 164 12.46 -20.57 15.34
CA THR A 164 12.50 -20.05 13.97
C THR A 164 12.71 -18.55 13.95
N THR A 165 13.60 -18.07 13.09
CA THR A 165 13.86 -16.64 12.87
C THR A 165 13.37 -16.22 11.49
N VAL A 166 13.13 -14.92 11.29
CA VAL A 166 12.67 -14.38 10.00
C VAL A 166 13.81 -14.03 9.01
N SER A 167 15.08 -14.17 9.42
CA SER A 167 16.28 -14.02 8.58
C SER A 167 17.36 -15.02 8.99
N GLU A 168 18.20 -15.45 8.03
CA GLU A 168 19.26 -16.44 8.25
C GLU A 168 20.43 -15.86 9.05
N ALA A 169 20.76 -14.58 8.89
CA ALA A 169 21.74 -13.91 9.76
C ALA A 169 21.35 -13.99 11.25
N ASP A 170 20.05 -13.89 11.55
CA ASP A 170 19.52 -14.01 12.90
C ASP A 170 19.50 -15.50 13.36
N ALA A 171 19.25 -16.45 12.45
CA ALA A 171 19.36 -17.88 12.72
C ALA A 171 20.80 -18.31 13.06
N VAL A 172 21.79 -17.74 12.38
CA VAL A 172 23.22 -17.93 12.70
C VAL A 172 23.51 -17.41 14.10
N THR A 173 23.11 -16.17 14.40
CA THR A 173 23.31 -15.55 15.73
C THR A 173 22.70 -16.39 16.86
N HIS A 174 21.49 -16.94 16.67
CA HIS A 174 20.87 -17.84 17.63
C HIS A 174 21.63 -19.18 17.74
N ARG A 175 22.11 -19.77 16.64
CA ARG A 175 22.91 -21.02 16.69
C ARG A 175 24.23 -20.84 17.43
N GLU A 176 24.90 -19.71 17.23
CA GLU A 176 26.12 -19.34 17.98
C GLU A 176 25.84 -19.08 19.47
N ARG A 177 24.65 -18.57 19.80
CA ARG A 177 24.21 -18.36 21.19
C ARG A 177 23.88 -19.66 21.92
N PHE A 178 23.34 -20.66 21.21
CA PHE A 178 22.85 -21.92 21.78
C PHE A 178 23.56 -23.17 21.17
N PRO A 179 24.90 -23.27 21.20
CA PRO A 179 25.66 -24.30 20.48
C PRO A 179 25.50 -25.73 21.03
N HIS A 180 24.84 -25.87 22.19
CA HIS A 180 24.58 -27.15 22.87
C HIS A 180 23.09 -27.43 23.07
N ALA A 181 22.20 -26.59 22.54
CA ALA A 181 20.77 -26.86 22.58
C ALA A 181 20.41 -27.96 21.57
N THR A 182 19.53 -28.88 21.98
CA THR A 182 18.89 -29.86 21.07
C THR A 182 17.80 -29.23 20.21
N THR A 183 17.32 -28.03 20.59
CA THR A 183 16.34 -27.24 19.85
C THR A 183 16.82 -26.93 18.44
N ARG A 184 16.01 -27.29 17.43
CA ARG A 184 16.31 -26.99 16.03
C ARG A 184 16.15 -25.51 15.73
N ILE A 185 17.26 -24.83 15.43
CA ILE A 185 17.27 -23.41 15.03
C ILE A 185 17.40 -23.31 13.50
N MET A 186 16.51 -22.53 12.86
CA MET A 186 16.54 -22.26 11.41
C MET A 186 15.80 -20.96 11.03
N CYS A 187 16.06 -20.44 9.83
CA CYS A 187 15.23 -19.38 9.25
C CYS A 187 13.94 -19.91 8.62
N ILE A 188 12.79 -19.31 8.97
CA ILE A 188 11.55 -19.37 8.18
C ILE A 188 11.11 -17.91 7.90
N PRO A 189 11.36 -17.40 6.67
CA PRO A 189 11.03 -16.03 6.30
C PRO A 189 9.54 -15.69 6.39
N ASN A 190 9.22 -14.40 6.45
CA ASN A 190 7.82 -13.96 6.44
C ASN A 190 7.17 -14.17 5.06
N ALA A 191 5.96 -14.73 5.07
CA ALA A 191 5.16 -14.93 3.86
C ALA A 191 4.52 -13.63 3.37
N SER A 192 4.63 -13.35 2.06
CA SER A 192 3.91 -12.28 1.37
C SER A 192 3.16 -12.81 0.16
N PRO A 193 1.83 -12.65 0.04
CA PRO A 193 1.06 -13.07 -1.13
C PRO A 193 1.47 -12.28 -2.38
N ALA A 194 1.19 -12.82 -3.57
CA ALA A 194 1.33 -12.06 -4.81
C ALA A 194 0.46 -10.79 -4.76
N ALA A 195 1.01 -9.67 -5.20
CA ALA A 195 0.33 -8.39 -5.19
C ALA A 195 -0.90 -8.43 -6.13
N PRO A 196 -2.12 -8.15 -5.64
CA PRO A 196 -3.36 -8.21 -6.41
C PRO A 196 -3.60 -6.94 -7.25
N VAL A 197 -2.55 -6.47 -7.94
CA VAL A 197 -2.51 -5.25 -8.75
C VAL A 197 -1.72 -5.51 -10.04
N GLU A 198 -1.86 -4.65 -11.04
CA GLU A 198 -0.88 -4.63 -12.14
C GLU A 198 0.53 -4.29 -11.62
N PRO A 199 1.58 -4.96 -12.15
CA PRO A 199 2.96 -4.53 -11.91
C PRO A 199 3.21 -3.08 -12.33
N SER A 200 4.20 -2.46 -11.70
CA SER A 200 4.84 -1.25 -12.20
C SER A 200 5.38 -1.50 -13.59
N ASP A 201 5.21 -0.52 -14.47
CA ASP A 201 5.83 -0.49 -15.80
C ASP A 201 7.16 0.26 -15.80
N GLY A 202 7.61 0.79 -14.66
CA GLY A 202 8.91 1.42 -14.47
C GLY A 202 9.10 2.76 -15.19
N ASN A 203 8.04 3.37 -15.72
CA ASN A 203 8.13 4.61 -16.51
C ASN A 203 7.92 5.89 -15.67
N ALA A 204 7.14 5.83 -14.60
CA ALA A 204 6.83 6.98 -13.75
C ALA A 204 8.09 7.58 -13.11
N LYS A 205 8.18 8.91 -13.06
CA LYS A 205 9.29 9.64 -12.41
C LYS A 205 9.12 9.72 -10.89
N LEU A 206 8.93 8.56 -10.28
CA LEU A 206 8.46 8.41 -8.91
C LEU A 206 9.27 7.34 -8.15
N VAL A 207 9.93 7.78 -7.09
CA VAL A 207 10.47 6.93 -6.02
C VAL A 207 9.41 6.79 -4.92
N VAL A 208 9.20 5.56 -4.44
CA VAL A 208 8.26 5.26 -3.34
C VAL A 208 9.02 4.71 -2.15
N ALA A 209 8.65 5.15 -0.95
CA ALA A 209 9.11 4.56 0.30
C ALA A 209 7.92 4.36 1.24
N ALA A 210 7.90 3.28 2.02
CA ALA A 210 6.82 3.03 2.97
C ALA A 210 7.33 2.44 4.29
N GLY A 211 6.64 2.75 5.40
CA GLY A 211 6.97 2.22 6.72
C GLY A 211 6.51 3.09 7.90
N ARG A 212 7.03 2.79 9.09
CA ARG A 212 6.81 3.61 10.30
C ARG A 212 7.78 4.77 10.30
N LEU A 213 7.31 6.00 10.54
CA LEU A 213 8.15 7.20 10.62
C LEU A 213 8.83 7.28 12.00
N ILE A 214 9.83 6.41 12.19
CA ILE A 214 10.60 6.23 13.42
C ILE A 214 12.11 6.18 13.10
N PRO A 215 13.00 6.56 14.04
CA PRO A 215 14.42 6.78 13.75
C PRO A 215 15.15 5.60 13.09
N VAL A 216 14.78 4.35 13.37
CA VAL A 216 15.42 3.17 12.75
C VAL A 216 15.18 3.07 11.24
N LYS A 217 14.14 3.71 10.68
CA LYS A 217 13.86 3.71 9.23
C LYS A 217 14.64 4.76 8.43
N ARG A 218 15.33 5.69 9.11
CA ARG A 218 16.20 6.72 8.51
C ARG A 218 15.64 7.43 7.27
N TYR A 219 14.39 7.91 7.36
CA TYR A 219 13.83 8.76 6.31
C TYR A 219 14.49 10.16 6.27
N ASP A 220 15.19 10.56 7.34
CA ASP A 220 16.06 11.73 7.35
C ASP A 220 17.11 11.64 6.24
N LEU A 221 17.84 10.52 6.16
CA LEU A 221 18.86 10.30 5.14
C LEU A 221 18.27 10.17 3.73
N LEU A 222 17.06 9.61 3.61
CA LEU A 222 16.39 9.53 2.31
C LEU A 222 16.02 10.92 1.79
N VAL A 223 15.61 11.84 2.67
CA VAL A 223 15.31 13.23 2.29
C VAL A 223 16.59 13.98 1.91
N ASP A 224 17.68 13.80 2.66
CA ASP A 224 18.99 14.40 2.32
C ASP A 224 19.54 13.85 0.99
N ALA A 225 19.42 12.53 0.75
CA ALA A 225 19.83 11.92 -0.52
C ALA A 225 18.96 12.39 -1.69
N PHE A 226 17.64 12.55 -1.47
CA PHE A 226 16.74 13.05 -2.51
C PHE A 226 16.99 14.54 -2.85
N ARG A 227 17.67 15.30 -1.99
CA ARG A 227 18.16 16.64 -2.34
C ARG A 227 19.13 16.58 -3.53
N GLN A 228 20.12 15.69 -3.45
CA GLN A 228 21.11 15.46 -4.52
C GLN A 228 20.43 14.94 -5.80
N VAL A 229 19.48 14.00 -5.66
CA VAL A 229 18.67 13.51 -6.80
C VAL A 229 17.93 14.66 -7.50
N VAL A 230 17.38 15.63 -6.76
CA VAL A 230 16.67 16.78 -7.34
C VAL A 230 17.61 17.77 -8.02
N ASP A 231 18.85 17.92 -7.55
CA ASP A 231 19.85 18.78 -8.21
C ASP A 231 20.21 18.28 -9.62
N GLU A 232 20.27 16.96 -9.82
CA GLU A 232 20.56 16.35 -11.14
C GLU A 232 19.29 16.05 -11.97
N ARG A 233 18.20 15.64 -11.30
CA ARG A 233 16.97 15.11 -11.89
C ARG A 233 15.73 15.74 -11.24
N PRO A 234 15.49 17.06 -11.42
CA PRO A 234 14.39 17.80 -10.79
C PRO A 234 13.00 17.33 -11.27
N ASP A 235 12.94 16.53 -12.34
CA ASP A 235 11.74 15.90 -12.85
C ASP A 235 11.23 14.72 -11.99
N TRP A 236 12.03 14.22 -11.04
CA TRP A 236 11.67 13.12 -10.15
C TRP A 236 11.06 13.56 -8.81
N LYS A 237 10.19 12.71 -8.28
CA LYS A 237 9.46 12.91 -7.02
C LYS A 237 9.60 11.71 -6.09
N LEU A 238 9.55 11.95 -4.79
CA LEU A 238 9.58 10.95 -3.73
C LEU A 238 8.29 10.98 -2.92
N ARG A 239 7.64 9.83 -2.76
CA ARG A 239 6.47 9.67 -1.87
C ARG A 239 6.80 8.75 -0.70
N ILE A 240 6.63 9.26 0.51
CA ILE A 240 6.86 8.52 1.76
C ILE A 240 5.51 8.22 2.43
N TYR A 241 5.14 6.94 2.49
CA TYR A 241 3.90 6.45 3.08
C TYR A 241 4.14 5.94 4.50
N GLY A 242 3.48 6.53 5.50
CA GLY A 242 3.66 6.13 6.89
C GLY A 242 2.96 6.99 7.94
N ARG A 243 3.01 6.50 9.19
CA ARG A 243 2.77 7.28 10.42
C ARG A 243 3.92 7.06 11.40
N GLY A 244 4.16 8.04 12.26
CA GLY A 244 5.13 7.95 13.34
C GLY A 244 5.54 9.34 13.85
N PRO A 245 6.24 9.41 14.99
CA PRO A 245 6.63 10.66 15.65
C PRO A 245 7.52 11.56 14.77
N GLU A 246 8.31 11.01 13.85
CA GLU A 246 9.21 11.83 13.04
C GLU A 246 8.52 12.64 11.92
N ARG A 247 7.20 12.53 11.72
CA ARG A 247 6.49 13.26 10.65
C ARG A 247 6.75 14.78 10.68
N ALA A 248 6.78 15.39 11.86
CA ALA A 248 7.03 16.83 12.00
C ALA A 248 8.49 17.21 11.68
N LYS A 249 9.45 16.42 12.19
CA LYS A 249 10.89 16.58 11.91
C LYS A 249 11.18 16.44 10.41
N LEU A 250 10.61 15.43 9.76
CA LEU A 250 10.74 15.20 8.31
C LEU A 250 10.14 16.35 7.50
N ARG A 251 8.97 16.88 7.89
CA ARG A 251 8.38 18.06 7.25
C ARG A 251 9.31 19.27 7.35
N ALA A 252 9.80 19.60 8.54
CA ALA A 252 10.74 20.70 8.74
C ALA A 252 12.05 20.53 7.96
N GLN A 253 12.53 19.30 7.76
CA GLN A 253 13.69 19.00 6.92
C GLN A 253 13.40 19.20 5.42
N ILE A 254 12.28 18.69 4.91
CA ILE A 254 11.83 18.89 3.52
C ILE A 254 11.71 20.39 3.21
N ASP A 255 11.08 21.14 4.10
CA ASP A 255 10.83 22.56 3.93
C ASP A 255 12.15 23.36 3.99
N ARG A 256 13.07 23.04 4.91
CA ARG A 256 14.41 23.66 5.00
C ARG A 256 15.28 23.41 3.76
N LEU A 257 15.13 22.26 3.12
CA LEU A 257 15.91 21.88 1.93
C LEU A 257 15.29 22.38 0.61
N GLY A 258 14.13 23.05 0.65
CA GLY A 258 13.41 23.51 -0.53
C GLY A 258 12.68 22.40 -1.30
N LEU A 259 12.45 21.24 -0.67
CA LEU A 259 11.97 20.03 -1.33
C LEU A 259 10.43 19.86 -1.33
N SER A 260 9.67 20.90 -0.95
CA SER A 260 8.21 20.81 -0.74
C SER A 260 7.40 20.38 -1.97
N ASP A 261 7.94 20.55 -3.19
CA ASP A 261 7.30 20.10 -4.44
C ASP A 261 7.87 18.77 -5.02
N HIS A 262 8.88 18.21 -4.34
CA HIS A 262 9.59 16.98 -4.72
C HIS A 262 9.35 15.83 -3.74
N VAL A 263 9.24 16.10 -2.43
CA VAL A 263 9.10 15.08 -1.38
C VAL A 263 7.75 15.20 -0.64
N PHE A 264 6.94 14.14 -0.71
CA PHE A 264 5.58 14.12 -0.22
C PHE A 264 5.38 13.12 0.93
N LEU A 265 4.91 13.62 2.09
CA LEU A 265 4.59 12.80 3.27
C LEU A 265 3.12 12.34 3.23
N MET A 266 2.86 11.26 2.50
CA MET A 266 1.52 10.78 2.09
C MET A 266 0.60 10.36 3.25
N GLY A 267 1.15 10.09 4.44
CA GLY A 267 0.40 9.40 5.50
C GLY A 267 0.39 7.88 5.26
N PRO A 268 -0.32 7.08 6.07
CA PRO A 268 -0.36 5.64 5.86
C PRO A 268 -1.35 5.28 4.76
N TYR A 269 -1.12 4.16 4.11
CA TYR A 269 -1.99 3.63 3.08
C TYR A 269 -2.05 2.10 3.20
N SER A 270 -3.20 1.50 2.89
CA SER A 270 -3.44 0.06 3.04
C SER A 270 -4.67 -0.34 2.20
N PRO A 271 -4.58 -1.35 1.32
CA PRO A 271 -3.35 -2.06 0.89
C PRO A 271 -2.34 -1.07 0.26
N ILE A 272 -1.03 -1.35 0.41
CA ILE A 272 0.07 -0.48 -0.06
C ILE A 272 0.51 -0.83 -1.48
N GLU A 273 0.19 -2.03 -1.93
CA GLU A 273 0.48 -2.61 -3.25
C GLU A 273 0.11 -1.67 -4.42
N PRO A 274 -1.04 -0.96 -4.44
CA PRO A 274 -1.37 0.02 -5.49
C PRO A 274 -0.45 1.24 -5.55
N GLU A 275 0.29 1.54 -4.47
CA GLU A 275 1.23 2.65 -4.41
C GLU A 275 2.64 2.22 -4.81
N TRP A 276 3.04 0.99 -4.44
CA TRP A 276 4.27 0.39 -4.97
C TRP A 276 4.22 0.29 -6.50
N ALA A 277 3.11 -0.18 -7.07
CA ALA A 277 2.90 -0.27 -8.51
C ALA A 277 2.91 1.08 -9.26
N LYS A 278 2.80 2.22 -8.57
CA LYS A 278 3.00 3.57 -9.15
C LYS A 278 4.47 3.98 -9.23
N GLY A 279 5.31 3.40 -8.38
CA GLY A 279 6.74 3.72 -8.28
C GLY A 279 7.55 2.94 -9.30
N SER A 280 8.55 3.62 -9.87
CA SER A 280 9.56 2.99 -10.72
C SER A 280 10.79 2.52 -9.92
N ILE A 281 10.96 3.06 -8.70
CA ILE A 281 12.00 2.67 -7.75
C ILE A 281 11.39 2.67 -6.34
N ALA A 282 11.74 1.68 -5.53
CA ALA A 282 11.44 1.65 -4.11
C ALA A 282 12.69 1.98 -3.29
N ALA A 283 12.55 2.76 -2.22
CA ALA A 283 13.65 3.14 -1.33
C ALA A 283 13.43 2.63 0.10
N VAL A 284 14.44 1.94 0.65
CA VAL A 284 14.45 1.41 2.03
C VAL A 284 15.77 1.77 2.70
N THR A 285 15.82 2.88 3.43
CA THR A 285 17.06 3.45 3.98
C THR A 285 17.35 3.07 5.44
N SER A 286 16.66 2.04 5.96
CA SER A 286 16.72 1.61 7.36
C SER A 286 18.13 1.41 7.91
N ARG A 287 18.33 1.66 9.20
CA ARG A 287 19.53 1.24 9.93
C ARG A 287 19.51 -0.26 10.23
N GLU A 288 18.33 -0.78 10.57
CA GLU A 288 18.09 -2.18 10.93
C GLU A 288 16.76 -2.65 10.32
N GLU A 289 16.75 -3.90 9.84
CA GLU A 289 15.55 -4.63 9.44
C GLU A 289 15.64 -6.04 10.03
N SER A 290 14.54 -6.61 10.52
CA SER A 290 14.53 -8.03 10.93
C SER A 290 14.31 -8.98 9.74
N PHE A 291 13.72 -8.45 8.66
CA PHE A 291 13.52 -9.15 7.40
C PHE A 291 13.43 -8.16 6.22
N GLY A 292 12.48 -7.21 6.27
CA GLY A 292 12.28 -6.22 5.19
C GLY A 292 11.04 -6.49 4.32
N MET A 293 9.86 -6.65 4.94
CA MET A 293 8.59 -6.87 4.22
C MET A 293 8.32 -5.86 3.09
N THR A 294 8.70 -4.59 3.26
CA THR A 294 8.51 -3.54 2.25
C THR A 294 9.36 -3.76 0.99
N ILE A 295 10.49 -4.45 1.11
CA ILE A 295 11.31 -4.89 -0.02
C ILE A 295 10.55 -5.98 -0.78
N VAL A 296 10.05 -7.00 -0.06
CA VAL A 296 9.24 -8.09 -0.65
C VAL A 296 7.98 -7.55 -1.34
N GLU A 297 7.22 -6.66 -0.69
CA GLU A 297 5.99 -6.05 -1.22
C GLU A 297 6.25 -5.20 -2.48
N SER A 298 7.33 -4.44 -2.53
CA SER A 298 7.69 -3.63 -3.72
C SER A 298 8.20 -4.48 -4.88
N MET A 299 9.07 -5.47 -4.60
CA MET A 299 9.54 -6.45 -5.59
C MET A 299 8.36 -7.26 -6.18
N GLN A 300 7.33 -7.59 -5.39
CA GLN A 300 6.12 -8.25 -5.89
C GLN A 300 5.34 -7.36 -6.87
N CYS A 301 5.33 -6.05 -6.65
CA CYS A 301 4.74 -5.08 -7.57
C CYS A 301 5.64 -4.78 -8.79
N GLY A 302 6.79 -5.44 -8.96
CA GLY A 302 7.71 -5.21 -10.08
C GLY A 302 8.56 -3.95 -9.96
N THR A 303 8.58 -3.34 -8.77
CA THR A 303 9.38 -2.14 -8.50
C THR A 303 10.76 -2.56 -7.96
N PRO A 304 11.87 -2.27 -8.67
CA PRO A 304 13.21 -2.53 -8.16
C PRO A 304 13.52 -1.67 -6.94
N VAL A 305 14.37 -2.18 -6.04
CA VAL A 305 14.61 -1.56 -4.73
C VAL A 305 16.05 -1.06 -4.58
N VAL A 306 16.21 0.17 -4.11
CA VAL A 306 17.46 0.66 -3.51
C VAL A 306 17.31 0.55 -2.00
N ALA A 307 18.03 -0.38 -1.38
CA ALA A 307 17.98 -0.66 0.05
C ALA A 307 19.35 -0.48 0.69
N THR A 308 19.38 -0.04 1.95
CA THR A 308 20.58 -0.14 2.78
C THR A 308 20.89 -1.61 3.09
N ASP A 309 22.18 -1.98 3.06
CA ASP A 309 22.66 -3.33 3.37
C ASP A 309 22.70 -3.54 4.89
N CYS A 310 21.51 -3.59 5.51
CA CYS A 310 21.39 -3.94 6.92
C CYS A 310 21.93 -5.36 7.15
N PRO A 311 22.60 -5.65 8.29
CA PRO A 311 23.19 -6.97 8.57
C PRO A 311 22.22 -8.16 8.55
N HIS A 312 20.90 -7.90 8.58
CA HIS A 312 19.83 -8.88 8.55
C HIS A 312 18.77 -8.40 7.54
N GLY A 313 18.26 -9.28 6.68
CA GLY A 313 17.11 -8.98 5.81
C GLY A 313 17.43 -8.54 4.36
N PRO A 314 17.73 -7.26 4.07
CA PRO A 314 17.88 -6.76 2.69
C PRO A 314 18.88 -7.55 1.85
N GLY A 315 20.07 -7.85 2.39
CA GLY A 315 21.09 -8.64 1.71
C GLY A 315 20.75 -10.13 1.52
N GLU A 316 19.71 -10.64 2.19
CA GLU A 316 19.16 -11.98 1.95
C GLU A 316 18.06 -11.95 0.88
N ILE A 317 17.29 -10.86 0.80
CA ILE A 317 16.20 -10.66 -0.16
C ILE A 317 16.73 -10.27 -1.55
N ILE A 318 17.68 -9.33 -1.63
CA ILE A 318 18.14 -8.68 -2.87
C ILE A 318 19.43 -9.35 -3.40
N ASP A 319 19.45 -9.63 -4.70
CA ASP A 319 20.62 -10.00 -5.48
C ASP A 319 21.21 -8.72 -6.10
N HIS A 320 22.19 -8.13 -5.41
CA HIS A 320 22.75 -6.80 -5.71
C HIS A 320 23.21 -6.68 -7.17
N GLY A 321 22.73 -5.65 -7.87
CA GLY A 321 23.06 -5.38 -9.27
C GLY A 321 22.23 -6.18 -10.28
N LYS A 322 21.25 -6.98 -9.82
CA LYS A 322 20.44 -7.84 -10.68
C LYS A 322 18.92 -7.66 -10.47
N ASP A 323 18.45 -7.58 -9.23
CA ASP A 323 17.03 -7.33 -8.91
C ASP A 323 16.79 -6.18 -7.91
N GLY A 324 17.88 -5.55 -7.48
CA GLY A 324 17.90 -4.33 -6.68
C GLY A 324 19.34 -3.88 -6.43
N LEU A 325 19.49 -2.77 -5.73
CA LEU A 325 20.76 -2.23 -5.29
C LEU A 325 20.83 -2.22 -3.77
N LEU A 326 21.99 -2.62 -3.25
CA LEU A 326 22.35 -2.56 -1.84
C LEU A 326 23.40 -1.45 -1.66
N VAL A 327 23.19 -0.56 -0.69
CA VAL A 327 24.08 0.57 -0.39
C VAL A 327 24.49 0.57 1.10
N PRO A 328 25.63 1.15 1.50
CA PRO A 328 26.05 1.16 2.91
C PRO A 328 25.02 1.83 3.84
N VAL A 329 24.86 1.27 5.03
CA VAL A 329 23.97 1.84 6.07
C VAL A 329 24.49 3.21 6.51
N GLY A 330 23.66 4.24 6.40
CA GLY A 330 23.97 5.58 6.89
C GLY A 330 24.62 6.52 5.87
N ASP A 331 24.89 6.04 4.66
CA ASP A 331 25.60 6.76 3.60
C ASP A 331 24.60 7.47 2.65
N VAL A 332 24.52 8.80 2.75
CA VAL A 332 23.61 9.64 1.95
C VAL A 332 23.99 9.60 0.47
N ASP A 333 25.28 9.73 0.17
CA ASP A 333 25.79 9.83 -1.20
C ASP A 333 25.62 8.49 -1.93
N ALA A 334 25.80 7.37 -1.22
CA ALA A 334 25.52 6.05 -1.79
C ALA A 334 24.02 5.81 -2.02
N ILE A 335 23.13 6.30 -1.13
CA ILE A 335 21.67 6.26 -1.38
C ILE A 335 21.32 7.08 -2.62
N ALA A 336 21.81 8.32 -2.73
CA ALA A 336 21.55 9.19 -3.88
C ALA A 336 22.07 8.57 -5.19
N LYS A 337 23.33 8.10 -5.19
CA LYS A 337 23.94 7.40 -6.33
C LYS A 337 23.18 6.13 -6.72
N GLY A 338 22.70 5.36 -5.74
CA GLY A 338 21.88 4.17 -5.97
C GLY A 338 20.55 4.51 -6.66
N LEU A 339 19.90 5.60 -6.24
CA LEU A 339 18.70 6.11 -6.90
C LEU A 339 19.01 6.60 -8.33
N LEU A 340 20.02 7.46 -8.49
CA LEU A 340 20.45 8.00 -9.80
C LEU A 340 20.78 6.89 -10.81
N THR A 341 21.50 5.85 -10.37
CA THR A 341 21.83 4.66 -11.20
C THR A 341 20.59 4.03 -11.85
N LEU A 342 19.45 4.00 -11.16
CA LEU A 342 18.19 3.46 -11.71
C LEU A 342 17.35 4.54 -12.40
N ILE A 343 17.49 5.81 -12.03
CA ILE A 343 16.81 6.97 -12.64
C ILE A 343 17.35 7.28 -14.04
N ASP A 344 18.64 7.03 -14.28
CA ASP A 344 19.34 7.34 -15.53
C ASP A 344 19.44 6.15 -16.51
N ASP A 345 19.25 4.91 -16.04
CA ASP A 345 19.20 3.71 -16.89
C ASP A 345 17.83 3.00 -16.81
N ASP A 346 16.92 3.42 -17.71
CA ASP A 346 15.60 2.80 -17.91
C ASP A 346 15.68 1.30 -18.18
N ARG A 347 16.70 0.84 -18.92
CA ARG A 347 16.84 -0.57 -19.28
C ARG A 347 17.24 -1.40 -18.07
N LEU A 348 18.16 -0.90 -17.25
CA LEU A 348 18.54 -1.53 -15.99
C LEU A 348 17.35 -1.56 -15.03
N ARG A 349 16.62 -0.44 -14.88
CA ARG A 349 15.44 -0.34 -14.01
C ARG A 349 14.36 -1.36 -14.39
N HIS A 350 14.00 -1.46 -15.68
CA HIS A 350 13.04 -2.46 -16.17
C HIS A 350 13.54 -3.90 -15.98
N ALA A 351 14.82 -4.17 -16.27
CA ALA A 351 15.39 -5.51 -16.11
C ALA A 351 15.42 -5.96 -14.64
N MET A 352 15.79 -5.06 -13.72
CA MET A 352 15.76 -5.32 -12.28
C MET A 352 14.34 -5.53 -11.77
N GLY A 353 13.37 -4.70 -12.18
CA GLY A 353 11.97 -4.86 -11.79
C GLY A 353 11.40 -6.23 -12.19
N ALA A 354 11.68 -6.69 -13.41
CA ALA A 354 11.29 -8.02 -13.87
C ALA A 354 12.00 -9.15 -13.10
N ALA A 355 13.30 -9.01 -12.84
CA ALA A 355 14.05 -9.99 -12.04
C ALA A 355 13.54 -10.08 -10.59
N ALA A 356 13.16 -8.94 -10.01
CA ALA A 356 12.60 -8.83 -8.67
C ALA A 356 11.30 -9.63 -8.51
N GLN A 357 10.37 -9.53 -9.47
CA GLN A 357 9.13 -10.30 -9.45
C GLN A 357 9.37 -11.82 -9.48
N VAL A 358 10.45 -12.28 -10.13
CA VAL A 358 10.81 -13.70 -10.22
C VAL A 358 11.46 -14.18 -8.92
N ASN A 359 12.47 -13.46 -8.41
CA ASN A 359 13.18 -13.83 -7.18
C ASN A 359 12.23 -13.89 -5.97
N VAL A 360 11.35 -12.90 -5.83
CA VAL A 360 10.48 -12.75 -4.65
C VAL A 360 9.45 -13.88 -4.47
N GLN A 361 9.21 -14.72 -5.49
CA GLN A 361 8.28 -15.87 -5.38
C GLN A 361 8.71 -16.91 -4.34
N ARG A 362 9.98 -16.94 -3.94
CA ARG A 362 10.43 -17.78 -2.81
C ARG A 362 9.81 -17.40 -1.46
N TYR A 363 9.28 -16.18 -1.34
CA TYR A 363 8.53 -15.68 -0.16
C TYR A 363 7.00 -15.77 -0.33
N ALA A 364 6.52 -16.36 -1.43
CA ALA A 364 5.10 -16.63 -1.60
C ALA A 364 4.57 -17.54 -0.47
N PRO A 365 3.29 -17.41 -0.04
CA PRO A 365 2.80 -18.12 1.14
C PRO A 365 2.87 -19.65 1.02
N GLN A 366 2.74 -20.18 -0.19
CA GLN A 366 2.90 -21.61 -0.49
C GLN A 366 4.35 -22.09 -0.36
N SER A 367 5.33 -21.21 -0.61
CA SER A 367 6.76 -21.49 -0.42
C SER A 367 7.11 -21.54 1.08
N ILE A 368 6.60 -20.58 1.86
CA ILE A 368 6.80 -20.54 3.32
C ILE A 368 6.05 -21.67 4.03
N ALA A 369 4.84 -22.03 3.57
CA ALA A 369 4.11 -23.18 4.09
C ALA A 369 4.91 -24.49 3.97
N LYS A 370 5.65 -24.69 2.87
CA LYS A 370 6.53 -25.86 2.69
C LYS A 370 7.68 -25.90 3.70
N LEU A 371 8.25 -24.75 4.07
CA LEU A 371 9.30 -24.71 5.10
C LEU A 371 8.77 -25.16 6.47
N TYR A 372 7.53 -24.82 6.81
CA TYR A 372 6.85 -25.35 7.99
C TYR A 372 6.54 -26.86 7.86
N GLU A 373 6.06 -27.32 6.70
CA GLU A 373 5.84 -28.74 6.43
C GLU A 373 7.14 -29.56 6.61
N GLN A 374 8.27 -29.05 6.07
CA GLN A 374 9.59 -29.67 6.18
C GLN A 374 10.12 -29.68 7.63
N LEU A 375 10.05 -28.56 8.36
CA LEU A 375 10.46 -28.52 9.76
C LEU A 375 9.69 -29.53 10.63
N VAL A 376 8.38 -29.67 10.40
CA VAL A 376 7.57 -30.64 11.16
C VAL A 376 7.92 -32.08 10.79
N ALA A 377 8.23 -32.38 9.53
CA ALA A 377 8.69 -33.70 9.10
C ALA A 377 10.09 -34.04 9.65
N GLU A 378 11.03 -33.09 9.62
CA GLU A 378 12.39 -33.22 10.18
C GLU A 378 12.31 -33.58 11.68
N LEU A 379 11.53 -32.82 12.46
CA LEU A 379 11.37 -33.02 13.91
C LEU A 379 10.65 -34.33 14.29
N ARG A 380 9.99 -34.99 13.35
CA ARG A 380 9.32 -36.29 13.55
C ARG A 380 10.19 -37.48 13.12
N GLY A 381 11.31 -37.24 12.46
CA GLY A 381 12.11 -38.29 11.83
C GLY A 381 11.42 -38.92 10.61
N GLU A 382 10.53 -38.17 9.93
CA GLU A 382 9.81 -38.64 8.73
C GLU A 382 10.65 -38.46 7.44
N GLU A 383 11.75 -37.70 7.49
CA GLU A 383 12.73 -37.57 6.40
C GLU A 383 14.15 -37.95 6.87
N GLU A 384 14.92 -38.63 6.01
CA GLU A 384 16.36 -38.81 6.20
C GLU A 384 17.05 -37.44 6.09
N VAL A 385 17.99 -37.11 6.97
CA VAL A 385 18.53 -35.73 7.13
C VAL A 385 19.36 -35.29 5.91
N ALA A 386 18.66 -34.85 4.86
CA ALA A 386 19.25 -34.14 3.75
C ALA A 386 19.76 -32.78 4.24
N ALA A 387 20.97 -32.41 3.80
CA ALA A 387 21.58 -31.14 4.21
C ALA A 387 20.62 -29.97 3.92
N THR A 388 20.24 -29.25 4.98
CA THR A 388 19.24 -28.17 4.98
C THR A 388 19.25 -27.39 3.66
N PRO A 389 18.13 -27.29 2.92
CA PRO A 389 18.03 -26.39 1.78
C PRO A 389 18.06 -24.95 2.32
N THR A 390 19.28 -24.44 2.53
CA THR A 390 19.50 -23.00 2.60
C THR A 390 18.87 -22.39 1.36
N VAL A 391 18.26 -21.22 1.49
CA VAL A 391 17.86 -20.42 0.32
C VAL A 391 19.16 -19.96 -0.35
N GLN A 392 19.75 -20.84 -1.17
CA GLN A 392 21.12 -20.69 -1.62
C GLN A 392 21.25 -19.47 -2.53
N ARG A 393 22.03 -18.50 -2.05
CA ARG A 393 22.54 -17.40 -2.84
C ARG A 393 23.43 -17.99 -3.94
N VAL A 394 23.10 -17.74 -5.21
CA VAL A 394 24.09 -17.89 -6.29
C VAL A 394 25.15 -16.83 -6.03
N ARG A 395 26.32 -17.23 -5.49
CA ARG A 395 27.43 -16.30 -5.27
C ARG A 395 27.85 -15.66 -6.60
N PRO A 396 28.00 -14.33 -6.70
CA PRO A 396 28.69 -13.72 -7.80
C PRO A 396 30.14 -14.25 -7.85
N ALA A 397 30.64 -14.54 -9.05
CA ALA A 397 32.05 -14.83 -9.23
C ALA A 397 32.88 -13.56 -8.96
N ALA A 398 34.04 -13.71 -8.32
CA ALA A 398 35.01 -12.63 -8.20
C ALA A 398 35.40 -12.07 -9.58
N PRO A 399 35.72 -10.77 -9.71
CA PRO A 399 35.96 -10.14 -11.00
C PRO A 399 37.17 -10.78 -11.70
N ARG A 400 36.96 -11.33 -12.89
CA ARG A 400 38.04 -11.87 -13.74
C ARG A 400 38.19 -11.03 -15.02
N THR A 401 39.35 -10.42 -15.13
CA THR A 401 39.86 -9.69 -16.30
C THR A 401 39.84 -10.59 -17.55
N PRO A 402 39.58 -10.06 -18.76
CA PRO A 402 39.19 -10.90 -19.90
C PRO A 402 40.38 -11.56 -20.59
N LEU A 403 40.23 -12.83 -20.95
CA LEU A 403 41.06 -13.50 -21.96
C LEU A 403 40.20 -14.15 -23.03
N THR A 404 40.73 -14.15 -24.26
CA THR A 404 39.96 -14.31 -25.48
C THR A 404 40.01 -15.73 -26.07
N ARG A 405 38.99 -16.01 -26.89
CA ARG A 405 39.05 -16.76 -28.17
C ARG A 405 38.87 -18.29 -28.20
N ARG A 406 38.03 -18.66 -29.19
CA ARG A 406 37.80 -19.96 -29.90
C ARG A 406 36.84 -20.95 -29.19
N LEU A 407 35.68 -21.31 -29.74
CA LEU A 407 35.29 -21.90 -31.06
C LEU A 407 35.69 -23.38 -31.25
N ARG A 408 34.73 -24.31 -31.15
CA ARG A 408 34.05 -24.92 -32.32
C ARG A 408 32.97 -25.98 -31.95
N ARG A 409 31.89 -25.99 -32.75
CA ARG A 409 31.08 -27.11 -33.27
C ARG A 409 30.95 -28.41 -32.44
N THR A 410 29.72 -28.88 -32.27
CA THR A 410 29.18 -29.98 -33.13
C THR A 410 27.67 -29.78 -33.36
N ALA A 411 27.11 -30.35 -34.43
CA ALA A 411 25.68 -30.31 -34.75
C ALA A 411 25.21 -31.71 -35.22
N GLY A 412 23.94 -32.04 -35.03
CA GLY A 412 23.33 -33.21 -35.68
C GLY A 412 22.02 -33.71 -35.09
N ARG A 413 20.91 -33.52 -35.83
CA ARG A 413 19.75 -34.42 -36.13
C ARG A 413 19.19 -35.31 -34.98
N ILE A 414 17.88 -35.59 -34.89
CA ILE A 414 17.01 -36.26 -35.89
C ILE A 414 15.54 -35.83 -35.72
N VAL A 415 14.76 -35.96 -36.81
CA VAL A 415 13.31 -35.71 -36.92
C VAL A 415 12.58 -37.02 -37.29
N ARG A 416 11.40 -37.31 -36.71
CA ARG A 416 10.19 -37.76 -37.48
C ARG A 416 8.90 -37.86 -36.64
N PRO A 417 7.69 -37.77 -37.27
CA PRO A 417 6.40 -37.68 -36.59
C PRO A 417 5.51 -38.93 -36.76
N LEU A 418 4.34 -38.94 -36.11
CA LEU A 418 3.25 -39.91 -36.35
C LEU A 418 1.92 -39.22 -36.74
N ARG A 419 1.13 -39.88 -37.60
CA ARG A 419 -0.10 -39.37 -38.24
C ARG A 419 -1.36 -40.17 -37.81
N ARG A 420 -2.52 -39.50 -37.88
CA ARG A 420 -3.89 -40.03 -37.69
C ARG A 420 -4.24 -41.29 -38.52
N ARG A 421 -5.27 -42.02 -38.06
CA ARG A 421 -6.39 -42.51 -38.92
C ARG A 421 -7.70 -42.73 -38.13
N MET A 422 -8.84 -42.84 -38.84
CA MET A 422 -10.23 -43.00 -38.34
C MET A 422 -10.90 -44.25 -38.94
N HIS A 423 -11.90 -44.85 -38.26
CA HIS A 423 -13.06 -45.68 -38.74
C HIS A 423 -14.05 -45.91 -37.56
N GLY A 424 -15.31 -46.39 -37.68
CA GLY A 424 -16.04 -46.81 -38.90
C GLY A 424 -17.56 -47.15 -38.83
N THR A 425 -18.28 -47.14 -37.68
CA THR A 425 -19.77 -47.44 -37.55
C THR A 425 -20.22 -48.88 -37.94
N PRO A 426 -21.50 -49.35 -37.79
CA PRO A 426 -22.67 -48.97 -36.95
C PRO A 426 -23.53 -50.14 -36.34
N ALA A 427 -24.65 -49.79 -35.64
CA ALA A 427 -25.96 -50.50 -35.53
C ALA A 427 -26.13 -51.71 -34.55
N PRO A 428 -27.38 -52.11 -34.12
CA PRO A 428 -28.72 -51.69 -34.57
C PRO A 428 -29.74 -51.20 -33.49
N GLN A 429 -30.96 -50.87 -33.96
CA GLN A 429 -32.10 -50.25 -33.24
C GLN A 429 -33.17 -51.25 -32.77
N LYS A 430 -34.11 -50.81 -31.91
CA LYS A 430 -35.55 -51.18 -31.98
C LYS A 430 -36.48 -50.01 -31.63
N HIS A 431 -37.58 -49.87 -32.38
CA HIS A 431 -38.77 -49.05 -32.09
C HIS A 431 -39.60 -49.67 -30.95
N GLY A 432 -40.58 -49.02 -30.30
CA GLY A 432 -41.13 -47.65 -30.40
C GLY A 432 -42.60 -47.62 -29.92
N ALA A 433 -43.15 -46.46 -29.53
CA ALA A 433 -44.59 -46.19 -29.36
C ALA A 433 -44.86 -44.68 -29.15
N GLN A 434 -45.98 -44.17 -29.67
CA GLN A 434 -46.53 -42.84 -29.36
C GLN A 434 -47.77 -42.98 -28.42
N PRO A 435 -48.68 -41.99 -28.26
CA PRO A 435 -48.72 -41.17 -27.05
C PRO A 435 -50.05 -41.28 -26.28
N SER A 436 -50.10 -40.79 -25.03
CA SER A 436 -51.36 -40.47 -24.36
C SER A 436 -51.35 -39.07 -23.77
N ALA A 437 -52.51 -38.42 -23.81
CA ALA A 437 -52.71 -37.03 -23.44
C ALA A 437 -53.06 -36.85 -21.95
N THR A 438 -53.46 -35.63 -21.60
CA THR A 438 -54.08 -35.21 -20.33
C THR A 438 -53.23 -35.29 -19.06
N ALA A 439 -52.52 -34.19 -18.79
CA ALA A 439 -52.27 -33.70 -17.43
C ALA A 439 -52.50 -32.18 -17.41
N THR A 440 -53.79 -31.79 -17.37
CA THR A 440 -54.23 -30.40 -17.27
C THR A 440 -53.80 -29.80 -15.93
N ALA A 441 -53.32 -28.55 -15.98
CA ALA A 441 -53.24 -27.59 -14.87
C ALA A 441 -53.15 -28.13 -13.42
N LEU A 442 -51.92 -28.25 -12.93
CA LEU A 442 -51.61 -27.77 -11.57
C LEU A 442 -50.51 -26.72 -11.67
N ALA A 443 -50.95 -25.46 -11.70
CA ALA A 443 -50.07 -24.31 -11.55
C ALA A 443 -49.48 -24.31 -10.14
N ALA A 444 -48.40 -25.06 -9.94
CA ALA A 444 -47.54 -24.87 -8.79
C ALA A 444 -47.03 -23.42 -8.86
N VAL A 445 -47.56 -22.58 -7.96
CA VAL A 445 -47.14 -21.17 -7.82
C VAL A 445 -45.68 -21.17 -7.42
N ALA A 446 -44.81 -21.13 -8.42
CA ALA A 446 -43.38 -20.94 -8.24
C ALA A 446 -43.17 -19.53 -7.71
N ARG A 447 -43.28 -19.39 -6.38
CA ARG A 447 -42.82 -18.21 -5.63
C ARG A 447 -41.45 -17.85 -6.21
N PRO A 448 -41.26 -16.67 -6.83
CA PRO A 448 -39.99 -16.34 -7.44
C PRO A 448 -38.91 -16.45 -6.36
N LEU A 449 -37.92 -17.31 -6.59
CA LEU A 449 -36.81 -17.53 -5.67
C LEU A 449 -36.17 -16.17 -5.39
N ARG A 450 -36.44 -15.64 -4.19
CA ARG A 450 -36.13 -14.25 -3.84
C ARG A 450 -34.63 -14.03 -4.04
N ALA A 451 -34.27 -13.31 -5.10
CA ALA A 451 -32.89 -13.24 -5.56
C ALA A 451 -32.00 -12.72 -4.42
N LYS A 452 -30.88 -13.41 -4.17
CA LYS A 452 -30.00 -13.15 -3.01
C LYS A 452 -29.71 -11.63 -2.90
N PRO A 453 -29.60 -11.07 -1.67
CA PRO A 453 -29.29 -9.65 -1.53
C PRO A 453 -27.94 -9.31 -2.17
N LEU A 454 -27.91 -8.24 -2.96
CA LEU A 454 -26.66 -7.72 -3.51
C LEU A 454 -25.71 -7.30 -2.38
N ARG A 455 -24.44 -7.69 -2.49
CA ARG A 455 -23.32 -7.29 -1.62
C ARG A 455 -22.09 -6.96 -2.47
N PRO A 456 -22.18 -5.98 -3.39
CA PRO A 456 -21.15 -5.74 -4.39
C PRO A 456 -19.85 -5.26 -3.74
N LYS A 457 -18.78 -6.01 -3.98
CA LYS A 457 -17.40 -5.62 -3.71
C LYS A 457 -16.65 -5.50 -5.03
N ALA A 458 -15.74 -4.54 -5.16
CA ALA A 458 -14.96 -4.39 -6.38
C ALA A 458 -13.53 -3.89 -6.15
N THR A 459 -12.64 -4.32 -7.02
CA THR A 459 -11.42 -3.57 -7.38
C THR A 459 -11.79 -2.57 -8.47
N CYS A 460 -11.24 -1.36 -8.39
CA CYS A 460 -11.36 -0.34 -9.44
C CYS A 460 -9.98 0.00 -9.97
N ARG A 461 -9.81 -0.05 -11.28
CA ARG A 461 -8.56 0.27 -11.96
C ARG A 461 -8.76 1.44 -12.92
N VAL A 462 -7.73 2.28 -13.04
CA VAL A 462 -7.55 3.20 -14.16
C VAL A 462 -6.62 2.55 -15.19
N ASP A 463 -7.04 2.46 -16.45
CA ASP A 463 -6.19 1.97 -17.54
C ASP A 463 -5.38 3.11 -18.21
N ALA A 464 -4.59 2.77 -19.24
CA ALA A 464 -3.69 3.73 -19.91
C ALA A 464 -4.42 4.84 -20.69
N ALA A 465 -5.73 4.73 -20.96
CA ALA A 465 -6.53 5.82 -21.52
C ALA A 465 -7.12 6.73 -20.41
N GLY A 466 -6.94 6.35 -19.15
CA GLY A 466 -7.63 6.94 -18.00
C GLY A 466 -9.04 6.40 -17.78
N ASP A 467 -9.45 5.36 -18.51
CA ASP A 467 -10.80 4.80 -18.40
C ASP A 467 -10.92 3.93 -17.14
N LEU A 468 -12.10 3.92 -16.53
CA LEU A 468 -12.34 3.13 -15.33
C LEU A 468 -12.75 1.70 -15.67
N VAL A 469 -12.06 0.73 -15.09
CA VAL A 469 -12.38 -0.69 -15.14
C VAL A 469 -12.74 -1.15 -13.73
N VAL A 470 -14.03 -1.45 -13.50
CA VAL A 470 -14.56 -1.88 -12.19
C VAL A 470 -14.79 -3.39 -12.23
N LEU A 471 -14.00 -4.12 -11.44
CA LEU A 471 -13.97 -5.58 -11.36
C LEU A 471 -14.77 -6.05 -10.14
N LEU A 472 -16.02 -6.46 -10.36
CA LEU A 472 -16.99 -6.85 -9.34
C LEU A 472 -16.85 -8.34 -8.96
N ASN A 473 -16.77 -8.60 -7.65
CA ASN A 473 -16.66 -9.94 -7.09
C ASN A 473 -17.98 -10.72 -7.25
N ARG A 474 -17.97 -11.79 -8.06
CA ARG A 474 -19.13 -12.66 -8.37
C ARG A 474 -19.92 -13.08 -7.13
N SER A 475 -19.26 -13.35 -6.00
CA SER A 475 -19.92 -13.87 -4.79
C SER A 475 -20.92 -12.89 -4.15
N GLY A 476 -20.77 -11.58 -4.43
CA GLY A 476 -21.67 -10.52 -3.99
C GLY A 476 -22.78 -10.17 -4.99
N MET A 477 -22.81 -10.82 -6.17
CA MET A 477 -23.68 -10.49 -7.29
C MET A 477 -24.75 -11.58 -7.50
N SER A 478 -25.94 -11.18 -7.94
CA SER A 478 -27.04 -12.11 -8.22
C SER A 478 -28.14 -11.44 -9.05
N GLY A 479 -28.75 -12.19 -9.97
CA GLY A 479 -29.66 -11.67 -11.00
C GLY A 479 -28.96 -11.49 -12.35
N GLU A 480 -29.78 -11.32 -13.39
CA GLU A 480 -29.33 -11.23 -14.78
C GLU A 480 -29.12 -9.77 -15.20
N ASN A 481 -30.09 -8.89 -14.91
CA ASN A 481 -30.09 -7.52 -15.39
C ASN A 481 -29.41 -6.55 -14.40
N LEU A 482 -28.08 -6.60 -14.34
CA LEU A 482 -27.27 -5.75 -13.44
C LEU A 482 -26.58 -4.60 -14.18
N LEU A 483 -26.69 -3.39 -13.62
CA LEU A 483 -26.00 -2.18 -14.07
C LEU A 483 -25.08 -1.66 -12.97
N LEU A 484 -23.92 -1.12 -13.36
CA LEU A 484 -23.12 -0.25 -12.50
C LEU A 484 -23.57 1.18 -12.76
N THR A 485 -23.93 1.92 -11.72
CA THR A 485 -24.30 3.33 -11.83
C THR A 485 -23.36 4.20 -11.00
N ALA A 486 -23.05 5.39 -11.49
CA ALA A 486 -22.37 6.43 -10.73
C ALA A 486 -23.36 7.58 -10.52
N THR A 487 -23.60 7.98 -9.26
CA THR A 487 -24.54 9.06 -8.92
C THR A 487 -23.78 10.21 -8.28
N LEU A 488 -24.02 11.44 -8.73
CA LEU A 488 -23.44 12.65 -8.16
C LEU A 488 -23.91 12.85 -6.71
N ARG A 489 -23.03 13.40 -5.85
CA ARG A 489 -23.39 13.82 -4.48
C ARG A 489 -23.91 15.25 -4.47
N GLY A 490 -24.94 15.48 -3.67
CA GLY A 490 -25.62 16.77 -3.52
C GLY A 490 -27.08 16.65 -3.96
N ASP A 491 -27.73 17.80 -4.13
CA ASP A 491 -29.16 17.86 -4.47
C ASP A 491 -29.44 17.67 -5.97
N ASP A 492 -28.40 17.71 -6.83
CA ASP A 492 -28.48 17.39 -8.26
C ASP A 492 -28.26 15.86 -8.46
N PRO A 493 -29.32 15.07 -8.77
CA PRO A 493 -29.28 13.61 -8.73
C PRO A 493 -28.72 12.98 -10.03
N ARG A 494 -27.85 13.70 -10.78
CA ARG A 494 -27.23 13.19 -12.01
C ARG A 494 -26.66 11.79 -11.82
N GLN A 495 -26.96 10.93 -12.79
CA GLN A 495 -26.54 9.54 -12.79
C GLN A 495 -26.12 9.11 -14.19
N ILE A 496 -25.04 8.33 -14.28
CA ILE A 496 -24.76 7.48 -15.45
C ILE A 496 -24.95 6.01 -15.06
N ALA A 497 -25.25 5.18 -16.06
CA ALA A 497 -25.38 3.73 -15.90
C ALA A 497 -24.67 3.01 -17.05
N VAL A 498 -23.83 2.03 -16.71
CA VAL A 498 -23.12 1.18 -17.68
C VAL A 498 -23.45 -0.29 -17.42
N PRO A 499 -23.48 -1.14 -18.48
CA PRO A 499 -23.73 -2.57 -18.32
C PRO A 499 -22.60 -3.26 -17.53
N ILE A 500 -22.96 -4.23 -16.70
CA ILE A 500 -22.00 -5.14 -16.08
C ILE A 500 -21.88 -6.38 -16.97
N GLN A 501 -20.72 -6.54 -17.58
CA GLN A 501 -20.38 -7.68 -18.43
C GLN A 501 -19.94 -8.88 -17.56
N ARG A 502 -20.43 -10.07 -17.90
CA ARG A 502 -19.94 -11.32 -17.31
C ARG A 502 -18.68 -11.78 -18.06
N PRO A 503 -17.71 -12.39 -17.38
CA PRO A 503 -16.54 -12.97 -18.03
C PRO A 503 -16.95 -14.19 -18.87
N GLU A 504 -16.26 -14.43 -19.99
CA GLU A 504 -16.51 -15.59 -20.87
C GLU A 504 -16.22 -16.91 -20.17
N ASN A 505 -15.17 -16.96 -19.35
CA ASN A 505 -14.98 -18.03 -18.39
C ASN A 505 -15.71 -17.69 -17.09
N ASP A 506 -16.51 -18.62 -16.58
CA ASP A 506 -17.30 -18.49 -15.34
C ASP A 506 -16.46 -18.20 -14.06
N LYS A 507 -15.13 -18.11 -14.17
CA LYS A 507 -14.19 -17.99 -13.05
C LYS A 507 -13.69 -16.56 -12.81
N GLY A 508 -13.91 -15.62 -13.74
CA GLY A 508 -13.47 -14.23 -13.61
C GLY A 508 -14.36 -13.32 -12.75
N PRO A 509 -13.93 -12.07 -12.46
CA PRO A 509 -14.79 -11.01 -11.95
C PRO A 509 -15.76 -10.53 -13.05
N TRP A 510 -16.89 -9.96 -12.65
CA TRP A 510 -17.79 -9.28 -13.59
C TRP A 510 -17.26 -7.86 -13.81
N THR A 511 -17.26 -7.37 -15.04
CA THR A 511 -16.56 -6.12 -15.42
C THR A 511 -17.54 -5.05 -15.85
N ALA A 512 -17.37 -3.83 -15.34
CA ALA A 512 -18.01 -2.64 -15.89
C ALA A 512 -16.93 -1.64 -16.31
N ARG A 513 -17.08 -1.05 -17.49
CA ARG A 513 -16.17 -0.02 -18.04
C ARG A 513 -16.88 1.32 -18.12
N ILE A 514 -16.17 2.40 -17.82
CA ILE A 514 -16.66 3.78 -17.95
C ILE A 514 -15.58 4.58 -18.67
N SER A 515 -15.82 4.90 -19.94
CA SER A 515 -14.85 5.66 -20.73
C SER A 515 -14.96 7.17 -20.50
N ARG A 516 -13.81 7.84 -20.33
CA ARG A 516 -13.64 9.30 -20.27
C ARG A 516 -14.02 10.00 -21.58
N ARG A 517 -13.99 9.28 -22.70
CA ARG A 517 -14.37 9.81 -24.01
C ARG A 517 -15.87 9.76 -24.25
N GLU A 518 -16.52 8.71 -23.77
CA GLU A 518 -17.96 8.47 -23.98
C GLU A 518 -18.83 9.16 -22.91
N HIS A 519 -18.36 9.23 -21.66
CA HIS A 519 -19.16 9.74 -20.54
C HIS A 519 -18.63 11.09 -20.05
N ARG A 520 -19.54 12.06 -19.84
CA ARG A 520 -19.21 13.38 -19.29
C ARG A 520 -19.71 13.51 -17.85
N LEU A 521 -18.79 13.38 -16.90
CA LEU A 521 -19.05 13.59 -15.47
C LEU A 521 -18.67 15.02 -15.07
N VAL A 522 -19.64 15.81 -14.62
CA VAL A 522 -19.41 17.19 -14.12
C VAL A 522 -18.49 17.20 -12.89
N GLU A 523 -17.87 18.35 -12.59
CA GLU A 523 -16.99 18.53 -11.42
C GLU A 523 -17.74 18.22 -10.12
N GLY A 524 -17.26 17.25 -9.34
CA GLY A 524 -18.08 16.66 -8.27
C GLY A 524 -17.45 15.45 -7.59
N ARG A 525 -18.21 14.79 -6.73
CA ARG A 525 -17.89 13.48 -6.15
C ARG A 525 -19.05 12.55 -6.47
N TRP A 526 -18.76 11.37 -7.01
CA TRP A 526 -19.76 10.42 -7.46
C TRP A 526 -19.64 9.10 -6.69
N ASP A 527 -20.78 8.47 -6.45
CA ASP A 527 -20.93 7.24 -5.67
C ASP A 527 -21.42 6.07 -6.53
N PHE A 528 -20.62 5.01 -6.57
CA PHE A 528 -20.90 3.81 -7.34
C PHE A 528 -21.92 2.89 -6.69
N HIS A 529 -22.90 2.44 -7.45
CA HIS A 529 -23.91 1.48 -7.01
C HIS A 529 -24.08 0.38 -8.04
N VAL A 530 -24.32 -0.85 -7.58
CA VAL A 530 -24.93 -1.87 -8.43
C VAL A 530 -26.44 -1.75 -8.29
N VAL A 531 -27.12 -1.76 -9.43
CA VAL A 531 -28.58 -1.80 -9.54
C VAL A 531 -28.99 -3.08 -10.25
N ARG A 532 -29.83 -3.89 -9.62
CA ARG A 532 -30.57 -4.98 -10.27
C ARG A 532 -31.90 -4.44 -10.76
N ARG A 533 -32.17 -4.52 -12.06
CA ARG A 533 -33.43 -4.02 -12.64
C ARG A 533 -34.63 -4.89 -12.30
N ASP A 534 -34.42 -6.18 -12.07
CA ASP A 534 -35.47 -7.19 -11.84
C ASP A 534 -36.33 -6.89 -10.59
N ASP A 535 -35.74 -6.26 -9.57
CA ASP A 535 -36.40 -5.90 -8.29
C ASP A 535 -36.03 -4.50 -7.79
N ASN A 536 -35.42 -3.67 -8.64
CA ASN A 536 -34.86 -2.35 -8.31
C ASN A 536 -33.88 -2.34 -7.12
N ALA A 537 -33.26 -3.47 -6.77
CA ALA A 537 -32.30 -3.51 -5.67
C ALA A 537 -31.04 -2.69 -6.00
N ARG A 538 -30.84 -1.59 -5.28
CA ARG A 538 -29.67 -0.70 -5.35
C ARG A 538 -28.77 -0.86 -4.12
N ARG A 539 -27.46 -1.03 -4.31
CA ARG A 539 -26.46 -1.11 -3.22
C ARG A 539 -25.17 -0.39 -3.59
N ARG A 540 -24.57 0.36 -2.64
CA ARG A 540 -23.22 0.96 -2.80
C ARG A 540 -22.19 -0.15 -3.02
N VAL A 541 -21.26 0.09 -3.94
CA VAL A 541 -20.08 -0.76 -4.15
C VAL A 541 -19.09 -0.56 -3.01
N ALA A 542 -18.79 -1.63 -2.27
CA ALA A 542 -17.68 -1.67 -1.35
C ALA A 542 -16.35 -1.76 -2.13
N SER A 543 -15.35 -0.98 -1.70
CA SER A 543 -14.03 -0.93 -2.32
C SER A 543 -13.13 -2.00 -1.71
N GLU A 544 -12.49 -2.82 -2.53
CA GLU A 544 -11.43 -3.73 -2.09
C GLU A 544 -10.06 -3.11 -2.39
N ILE A 545 -9.83 -2.70 -3.65
CA ILE A 545 -8.59 -2.07 -4.11
C ILE A 545 -8.91 -0.94 -5.10
N VAL A 546 -8.11 0.12 -5.11
CA VAL A 546 -8.17 1.17 -6.14
C VAL A 546 -6.79 1.37 -6.77
N GLU A 547 -6.63 0.91 -8.00
CA GLU A 547 -5.40 0.99 -8.79
C GLU A 547 -5.40 2.26 -9.62
N GLN A 548 -4.54 3.22 -9.26
CA GLN A 548 -4.46 4.53 -9.89
C GLN A 548 -3.17 4.70 -10.73
N ARG A 549 -2.43 3.62 -11.01
CA ARG A 549 -1.18 3.64 -11.80
C ARG A 549 -1.37 4.35 -13.14
N GLY A 550 -2.46 4.05 -13.84
CA GLY A 550 -2.85 4.70 -15.11
C GLY A 550 -3.21 6.20 -15.02
N LEU A 551 -3.06 6.86 -13.85
CA LEU A 551 -3.16 8.32 -13.72
C LEU A 551 -1.80 9.03 -13.62
N VAL A 552 -0.71 8.32 -13.32
CA VAL A 552 0.57 8.95 -12.93
C VAL A 552 1.20 9.71 -14.10
N ASP A 553 1.30 9.08 -15.26
CA ASP A 553 1.86 9.66 -16.49
C ASP A 553 0.78 9.96 -17.56
N LEU A 554 -0.49 10.05 -17.13
CA LEU A 554 -1.63 10.23 -18.03
C LEU A 554 -1.69 11.66 -18.57
N ALA A 555 -1.95 11.79 -19.87
CA ALA A 555 -2.25 13.09 -20.48
C ALA A 555 -3.74 13.46 -20.34
N PRO A 556 -4.08 14.76 -20.21
CA PRO A 556 -5.42 15.25 -20.49
C PRO A 556 -5.86 14.88 -21.92
N LEU A 557 -7.17 14.78 -22.16
CA LEU A 557 -7.68 14.48 -23.50
C LEU A 557 -7.37 15.64 -24.45
N PRO A 558 -6.76 15.39 -25.64
CA PRO A 558 -6.52 16.42 -26.63
C PRO A 558 -7.85 16.95 -27.19
N ASP A 559 -7.86 18.23 -27.56
CA ASP A 559 -8.96 18.94 -28.23
C ASP A 559 -10.35 18.78 -27.56
N ALA A 560 -10.34 18.59 -26.24
CA ALA A 560 -11.51 18.44 -25.40
C ALA A 560 -11.43 19.40 -24.18
N PRO A 561 -12.58 19.74 -23.55
CA PRO A 561 -12.59 20.39 -22.25
C PRO A 561 -11.77 19.60 -21.23
N PHE A 562 -11.02 20.28 -20.36
CA PHE A 562 -10.21 19.62 -19.35
C PHE A 562 -11.07 18.72 -18.46
N ALA A 563 -10.78 17.42 -18.47
CA ALA A 563 -11.51 16.40 -17.74
C ALA A 563 -10.56 15.46 -17.00
N TRP A 564 -10.66 15.43 -15.67
CA TRP A 564 -9.80 14.61 -14.81
C TRP A 564 -10.58 13.83 -13.76
N TRP A 565 -10.24 12.55 -13.59
CA TRP A 565 -11.04 11.54 -12.91
C TRP A 565 -10.15 10.72 -11.97
N ILE A 566 -10.42 10.78 -10.66
CA ILE A 566 -9.63 10.08 -9.65
C ILE A 566 -10.56 9.16 -8.83
N PRO A 567 -10.57 7.83 -9.08
CA PRO A 567 -11.29 6.89 -8.23
C PRO A 567 -10.62 6.81 -6.86
N TYR A 568 -11.38 6.57 -5.79
CA TYR A 568 -10.86 6.48 -4.44
C TYR A 568 -11.77 5.70 -3.48
N THR A 569 -11.18 5.17 -2.41
CA THR A 569 -11.90 4.54 -1.29
C THR A 569 -12.33 5.60 -0.28
N THR A 570 -13.63 5.64 0.04
CA THR A 570 -14.17 6.53 1.09
C THR A 570 -13.89 5.99 2.49
N VAL A 571 -14.02 6.84 3.52
CA VAL A 571 -13.91 6.45 4.94
C VAL A 571 -14.90 5.36 5.39
N LYS A 572 -15.95 5.08 4.60
CA LYS A 572 -16.90 3.98 4.82
C LYS A 572 -16.57 2.73 3.99
N ASN A 573 -15.34 2.61 3.48
CA ASN A 573 -14.86 1.55 2.59
C ASN A 573 -15.70 1.35 1.33
N CYS A 574 -16.37 2.40 0.84
CA CYS A 574 -17.12 2.38 -0.41
C CYS A 574 -16.33 3.04 -1.55
N LEU A 575 -16.47 2.51 -2.77
CA LEU A 575 -15.83 3.05 -3.97
C LEU A 575 -16.53 4.33 -4.43
N SER A 576 -15.76 5.37 -4.73
CA SER A 576 -16.23 6.65 -5.27
C SER A 576 -15.25 7.16 -6.33
N ILE A 577 -15.64 8.21 -7.06
CA ILE A 577 -14.75 8.96 -7.95
C ILE A 577 -14.88 10.47 -7.67
N ARG A 578 -13.75 11.17 -7.66
CA ARG A 578 -13.68 12.63 -7.72
C ARG A 578 -13.45 13.03 -9.19
N THR A 579 -14.23 13.97 -9.68
CA THR A 579 -14.21 14.41 -11.08
C THR A 579 -14.02 15.91 -11.14
N TRP A 580 -13.35 16.36 -12.20
CA TRP A 580 -13.29 17.75 -12.66
C TRP A 580 -13.65 17.78 -14.14
N LEU A 581 -14.40 18.79 -14.55
CA LEU A 581 -14.78 19.04 -15.94
C LEU A 581 -14.87 20.56 -16.13
N ARG A 582 -13.87 21.14 -16.80
CA ARG A 582 -13.68 22.59 -16.96
C ARG A 582 -13.50 22.93 -18.44
N PRO A 583 -14.07 24.02 -18.98
CA PRO A 583 -13.82 24.44 -20.36
C PRO A 583 -12.34 24.66 -20.63
N ALA A 584 -11.67 25.37 -19.72
CA ALA A 584 -10.23 25.49 -19.63
C ALA A 584 -9.76 25.35 -18.18
N HIS A 585 -8.51 24.95 -17.97
CA HIS A 585 -7.88 24.78 -16.66
C HIS A 585 -6.39 25.12 -16.75
N ALA A 586 -5.87 25.81 -15.74
CA ALA A 586 -4.46 26.17 -15.64
C ALA A 586 -3.78 25.26 -14.60
N GLU A 587 -3.04 24.26 -15.06
CA GLU A 587 -2.39 23.26 -14.21
C GLU A 587 -1.09 23.81 -13.64
N ALA A 588 -1.01 24.00 -12.33
CA ALA A 588 0.20 24.40 -11.61
C ALA A 588 1.16 23.20 -11.49
N ARG A 589 2.20 23.17 -12.34
CA ARG A 589 3.17 22.08 -12.43
C ARG A 589 4.20 22.13 -11.32
N SER A 590 4.82 23.29 -11.11
CA SER A 590 5.85 23.53 -10.08
C SER A 590 5.59 24.82 -9.32
N LEU A 591 5.99 24.85 -8.04
CA LEU A 591 5.97 26.02 -7.18
C LEU A 591 7.37 26.23 -6.58
N SER A 592 7.95 27.40 -6.80
CA SER A 592 9.23 27.83 -6.24
C SER A 592 9.04 28.99 -5.28
N LEU A 593 9.72 28.95 -4.14
CA LEU A 593 9.57 29.91 -3.03
C LEU A 593 10.91 30.60 -2.78
N ASP A 594 10.93 31.93 -2.70
CA ASP A 594 12.12 32.73 -2.39
C ASP A 594 12.03 33.46 -1.03
N GLY A 595 10.92 33.27 -0.30
CA GLY A 595 10.62 33.92 0.98
C GLY A 595 9.84 35.24 0.86
N GLY A 596 9.89 35.93 -0.28
CA GLY A 596 9.12 37.15 -0.56
C GLY A 596 7.99 36.95 -1.58
N SER A 597 8.00 35.84 -2.32
CA SER A 597 7.09 35.52 -3.40
C SER A 597 6.86 34.00 -3.54
N VAL A 598 5.88 33.66 -4.37
CA VAL A 598 5.76 32.34 -5.00
C VAL A 598 5.82 32.50 -6.52
N THR A 599 6.76 31.80 -7.15
CA THR A 599 6.80 31.63 -8.61
C THR A 599 6.16 30.30 -8.98
N VAL A 600 5.29 30.33 -9.97
CA VAL A 600 4.51 29.17 -10.42
C VAL A 600 4.74 28.96 -11.91
N GLU A 601 5.07 27.73 -12.30
CA GLU A 601 5.04 27.32 -13.70
C GLU A 601 3.84 26.41 -13.94
N GLY A 602 3.18 26.59 -15.07
CA GLY A 602 1.97 25.84 -15.39
C GLY A 602 1.80 25.51 -16.86
N THR A 603 0.74 24.75 -17.12
CA THR A 603 0.29 24.40 -18.47
C THR A 603 -1.21 24.65 -18.58
N LEU A 604 -1.62 25.33 -19.64
CA LEU A 604 -2.99 25.62 -19.97
C LEU A 604 -3.59 24.44 -20.75
N HIS A 605 -4.76 23.98 -20.32
CA HIS A 605 -5.52 22.91 -20.95
C HIS A 605 -6.91 23.41 -21.34
N GLY A 606 -7.44 22.96 -22.49
CA GLY A 606 -8.75 23.37 -23.02
C GLY A 606 -8.79 24.78 -23.63
N ALA A 607 -7.67 25.51 -23.60
CA ALA A 607 -7.43 26.78 -24.28
C ALA A 607 -5.94 26.86 -24.67
N ARG A 608 -5.57 27.87 -25.47
CA ARG A 608 -4.19 28.18 -25.84
C ARG A 608 -3.96 29.70 -25.78
N PHE A 609 -2.73 30.12 -25.57
CA PHE A 609 -2.30 31.50 -25.75
C PHE A 609 -2.08 31.80 -27.24
N THR A 610 -2.34 33.05 -27.61
CA THR A 610 -2.14 33.62 -28.95
C THR A 610 -1.30 34.88 -28.86
N ALA A 611 -0.74 35.34 -29.98
CA ALA A 611 0.06 36.57 -30.03
C ALA A 611 -0.70 37.87 -29.70
N ALA A 612 -2.04 37.80 -29.54
CA ALA A 612 -2.89 38.92 -29.16
C ALA A 612 -3.32 38.90 -27.68
N ASP A 613 -3.02 37.81 -26.95
CA ASP A 613 -3.36 37.70 -25.54
C ASP A 613 -2.41 38.56 -24.67
N LEU A 614 -2.96 39.13 -23.61
CA LEU A 614 -2.22 39.89 -22.58
C LEU A 614 -2.51 39.25 -21.22
N PRO A 615 -1.98 38.04 -20.97
CA PRO A 615 -2.42 37.24 -19.85
C PRO A 615 -1.94 37.80 -18.51
N VAL A 616 -2.84 37.74 -17.52
CA VAL A 616 -2.60 38.17 -16.14
C VAL A 616 -3.10 37.11 -15.17
N VAL A 617 -2.45 36.97 -14.02
CA VAL A 617 -3.02 36.24 -12.88
C VAL A 617 -3.62 37.22 -11.89
N ALA A 618 -4.94 37.16 -11.75
CA ALA A 618 -5.68 37.90 -10.76
C ALA A 618 -5.63 37.17 -9.41
N ALA A 619 -5.11 37.84 -8.39
CA ALA A 619 -5.21 37.46 -6.99
C ALA A 619 -6.44 38.14 -6.39
N VAL A 620 -7.48 37.34 -6.12
CA VAL A 620 -8.78 37.83 -5.63
C VAL A 620 -8.96 37.43 -4.17
N PRO A 621 -9.07 38.39 -3.23
CA PRO A 621 -9.27 38.08 -1.82
C PRO A 621 -10.71 37.61 -1.56
N ARG A 622 -10.85 36.65 -0.64
CA ARG A 622 -12.17 36.18 -0.16
C ARG A 622 -12.85 37.16 0.79
N VAL A 623 -12.09 38.06 1.39
CA VAL A 623 -12.58 39.15 2.23
C VAL A 623 -12.75 40.39 1.36
N ALA A 624 -14.00 40.80 1.14
CA ALA A 624 -14.34 41.85 0.17
C ALA A 624 -13.79 43.25 0.49
N ALA A 625 -13.30 43.47 1.72
CA ALA A 625 -12.63 44.71 2.12
C ALA A 625 -11.22 44.86 1.52
N ASN A 626 -10.62 43.79 1.03
CA ASN A 626 -9.26 43.79 0.49
C ASN A 626 -9.29 44.07 -1.02
N PRO A 627 -8.41 44.91 -1.57
CA PRO A 627 -8.33 45.14 -3.01
C PRO A 627 -7.75 43.92 -3.73
N ALA A 628 -8.35 43.50 -4.84
CA ALA A 628 -7.72 42.53 -5.74
C ALA A 628 -6.54 43.17 -6.48
N PHE A 629 -5.53 42.37 -6.86
CA PHE A 629 -4.44 42.80 -7.74
C PHE A 629 -4.15 41.75 -8.80
N ASP A 630 -3.61 42.20 -9.94
CA ASP A 630 -3.18 41.35 -11.04
C ASP A 630 -1.63 41.29 -11.06
N THR A 631 -1.05 40.18 -11.51
CA THR A 631 0.39 40.03 -11.80
C THR A 631 0.58 39.54 -13.24
N ASP A 632 1.67 39.95 -13.88
CA ASP A 632 1.96 39.64 -15.27
C ASP A 632 2.28 38.15 -15.49
N VAL A 633 1.93 37.63 -16.67
CA VAL A 633 2.20 36.24 -17.05
C VAL A 633 3.18 36.18 -18.21
N THR A 634 4.31 35.52 -17.98
CA THR A 634 5.25 35.15 -19.04
C THR A 634 4.72 33.92 -19.77
N VAL A 635 4.26 34.11 -21.00
CA VAL A 635 3.94 33.00 -21.92
C VAL A 635 5.25 32.41 -22.44
N VAL A 636 5.39 31.09 -22.34
CA VAL A 636 6.59 30.35 -22.78
C VAL A 636 6.34 29.66 -24.13
N ASP A 637 5.13 29.11 -24.32
CA ASP A 637 4.62 28.58 -25.58
C ASP A 637 3.08 28.70 -25.62
N GLU A 638 2.41 28.17 -26.65
CA GLU A 638 0.93 28.19 -26.77
C GLU A 638 0.16 27.64 -25.55
N THR A 639 0.81 26.89 -24.66
CA THR A 639 0.21 26.27 -23.48
C THR A 639 0.98 26.51 -22.19
N THR A 640 2.30 26.66 -22.22
CA THR A 640 3.14 26.82 -21.02
C THR A 640 3.24 28.29 -20.60
N PHE A 641 3.12 28.53 -19.30
CA PHE A 641 3.22 29.87 -18.72
C PHE A 641 3.96 29.86 -17.37
N ARG A 642 4.49 31.02 -16.99
CA ARG A 642 5.10 31.29 -15.68
C ARG A 642 4.58 32.62 -15.14
N PHE A 643 4.34 32.70 -13.84
CA PHE A 643 4.02 33.96 -13.15
C PHE A 643 4.59 33.97 -11.74
N THR A 644 4.74 35.16 -11.16
CA THR A 644 5.24 35.34 -9.79
C THR A 644 4.27 36.21 -9.00
N VAL A 645 3.85 35.74 -7.82
CA VAL A 645 2.99 36.50 -6.90
C VAL A 645 3.85 37.01 -5.75
N PRO A 646 4.10 38.32 -5.64
CA PRO A 646 4.78 38.89 -4.48
C PRO A 646 3.84 38.81 -3.26
N TYR A 647 4.35 38.33 -2.13
CA TYR A 647 3.55 38.19 -0.91
C TYR A 647 3.10 39.54 -0.37
N THR A 648 3.86 40.62 -0.58
CA THR A 648 3.50 41.99 -0.19
C THR A 648 2.13 42.42 -0.70
N GLY A 649 1.77 42.05 -1.94
CA GLY A 649 0.43 42.31 -2.49
C GLY A 649 -0.70 41.63 -1.69
N THR A 650 -0.40 40.50 -1.04
CA THR A 650 -1.36 39.76 -0.21
C THR A 650 -1.49 40.26 1.24
N LEU A 651 -0.73 41.30 1.62
CA LEU A 651 -0.66 41.82 3.00
C LEU A 651 -1.65 42.96 3.32
N ALA A 652 -2.40 43.45 2.33
CA ALA A 652 -3.18 44.70 2.40
C ALA A 652 -4.21 44.82 3.55
N ALA A 653 -4.50 43.74 4.30
CA ALA A 653 -5.34 43.80 5.50
C ALA A 653 -4.99 42.74 6.57
N VAL A 654 -3.72 42.44 6.82
CA VAL A 654 -3.30 41.50 7.92
C VAL A 654 -3.43 42.15 9.31
N ARG A 655 -4.43 43.00 9.52
CA ARG A 655 -4.55 43.84 10.73
C ARG A 655 -5.06 43.04 11.94
N GLU A 656 -5.96 42.08 11.72
CA GLU A 656 -6.61 41.31 12.80
C GLU A 656 -6.87 39.82 12.48
N GLU A 657 -7.13 39.42 11.22
CA GLU A 657 -7.55 38.05 10.85
C GLU A 657 -6.71 37.40 9.73
N ASN A 658 -6.93 36.09 9.52
CA ASN A 658 -6.35 35.34 8.39
C ASN A 658 -7.12 35.63 7.09
N ALA A 659 -6.41 36.10 6.06
CA ALA A 659 -6.94 36.29 4.71
C ALA A 659 -6.55 35.13 3.76
N VAL A 660 -7.36 34.97 2.71
CA VAL A 660 -7.11 34.03 1.60
C VAL A 660 -7.35 34.73 0.28
N TRP A 661 -6.41 34.55 -0.64
CA TRP A 661 -6.38 35.07 -1.99
C TRP A 661 -6.45 33.91 -2.98
N ASP A 662 -7.57 33.78 -3.70
CA ASP A 662 -7.72 32.80 -4.76
C ASP A 662 -7.02 33.28 -6.03
N LEU A 663 -6.24 32.42 -6.68
CA LEU A 663 -5.49 32.77 -7.89
C LEU A 663 -6.23 32.28 -9.15
N SER A 664 -6.37 33.16 -10.14
CA SER A 664 -6.99 32.82 -11.43
C SER A 664 -6.26 33.46 -12.61
N LEU A 665 -6.05 32.68 -13.67
CA LEU A 665 -5.47 33.15 -14.93
C LEU A 665 -6.58 33.80 -15.78
N ARG A 666 -6.26 34.91 -16.43
CA ARG A 666 -7.08 35.52 -17.49
C ARG A 666 -6.21 35.62 -18.74
N LEU A 667 -6.78 35.38 -19.93
CA LEU A 667 -6.03 35.46 -21.19
C LEU A 667 -5.84 36.92 -21.66
N ALA A 668 -6.77 37.79 -21.30
CA ALA A 668 -6.60 39.24 -21.33
C ALA A 668 -7.29 39.89 -20.12
N PRO A 669 -6.97 41.14 -19.74
CA PRO A 669 -7.61 41.83 -18.62
C PRO A 669 -9.14 41.86 -18.77
N GLY A 670 -9.87 41.68 -17.67
CA GLY A 670 -11.35 41.62 -17.66
C GLY A 670 -11.98 40.36 -18.28
N THR A 671 -11.21 39.46 -18.89
CA THR A 671 -11.76 38.19 -19.43
C THR A 671 -12.13 37.19 -18.32
N ARG A 672 -12.90 36.15 -18.69
CA ARG A 672 -13.39 35.14 -17.76
C ARG A 672 -12.22 34.42 -17.06
N PRO A 673 -12.21 34.33 -15.71
CA PRO A 673 -11.14 33.66 -14.98
C PRO A 673 -11.11 32.15 -15.26
N ILE A 674 -9.90 31.66 -15.55
CA ILE A 674 -9.51 30.26 -15.61
C ILE A 674 -8.89 29.90 -14.26
N ARG A 675 -9.41 28.87 -13.59
CA ARG A 675 -8.88 28.47 -12.28
C ARG A 675 -7.47 27.91 -12.41
N ILE A 676 -6.59 28.35 -11.53
CA ILE A 676 -5.25 27.78 -11.34
C ILE A 676 -5.36 26.71 -10.26
N GLY A 677 -4.79 25.53 -10.49
CA GLY A 677 -4.83 24.43 -9.52
C GLY A 677 -3.99 23.26 -9.98
N ARG A 678 -3.88 22.21 -9.16
CA ARG A 678 -3.13 21.00 -9.52
C ARG A 678 -4.06 19.79 -9.48
N LEU A 679 -4.54 19.39 -10.65
CA LEU A 679 -5.60 18.40 -10.82
C LEU A 679 -5.09 17.10 -11.44
N THR A 680 -3.98 17.12 -12.17
CA THR A 680 -3.41 15.92 -12.80
C THR A 680 -2.79 14.97 -11.75
N GLY A 681 -2.55 13.72 -12.16
CA GLY A 681 -2.12 12.65 -11.27
C GLY A 681 -3.26 12.01 -10.46
N ASP A 682 -2.91 11.40 -9.34
CA ASP A 682 -3.72 10.45 -8.57
C ASP A 682 -4.21 10.97 -7.20
N ILE A 683 -3.88 12.22 -6.85
CA ILE A 683 -4.15 12.79 -5.53
C ILE A 683 -5.51 13.48 -5.47
N VAL A 684 -6.44 12.91 -4.69
CA VAL A 684 -7.82 13.42 -4.54
C VAL A 684 -7.87 14.78 -3.82
N GLU A 685 -7.08 14.95 -2.76
CA GLU A 685 -7.06 16.13 -1.89
C GLU A 685 -5.61 16.54 -1.63
N ARG A 686 -5.15 17.60 -2.31
CA ARG A 686 -3.75 18.03 -2.25
C ARG A 686 -3.37 18.83 -1.01
N ASN A 687 -4.36 19.41 -0.32
CA ASN A 687 -4.17 20.25 0.87
C ASN A 687 -3.48 19.55 2.07
N LYS A 688 -3.24 18.23 1.99
CA LYS A 688 -2.56 17.41 3.01
C LYS A 688 -1.22 16.82 2.54
N THR A 689 -0.95 16.82 1.24
CA THR A 689 0.23 16.24 0.60
C THR A 689 1.18 17.33 0.11
N ASP A 690 0.63 18.28 -0.65
CA ASP A 690 1.29 19.40 -1.29
C ASP A 690 1.30 20.57 -0.28
N VAL A 691 2.20 20.43 0.71
CA VAL A 691 2.33 21.34 1.85
C VAL A 691 3.62 22.14 1.68
N TYR A 692 3.48 23.47 1.69
CA TYR A 692 4.56 24.43 1.58
C TYR A 692 4.80 25.14 2.92
N PRO A 693 6.06 25.56 3.20
CA PRO A 693 6.38 26.32 4.39
C PRO A 693 5.67 27.68 4.41
N PHE A 694 5.63 28.25 5.60
CA PHE A 694 5.31 29.66 5.81
C PHE A 694 6.56 30.51 5.62
N ALA A 695 6.39 31.69 5.01
CA ALA A 695 7.32 32.79 5.05
C ALA A 695 6.79 33.88 5.98
N ASP A 696 7.65 34.48 6.79
CA ASP A 696 7.30 35.63 7.62
C ASP A 696 7.80 36.91 6.91
N VAL A 697 6.86 37.76 6.49
CA VAL A 697 7.07 38.90 5.58
C VAL A 697 6.76 40.21 6.33
N PRO A 698 7.58 41.27 6.20
CA PRO A 698 7.28 42.58 6.80
C PRO A 698 5.97 43.18 6.27
N SER A 699 5.13 43.66 7.19
CA SER A 699 3.89 44.39 6.91
C SER A 699 4.00 45.83 7.43
N THR A 700 3.61 46.80 6.59
CA THR A 700 3.77 48.24 6.84
C THR A 700 2.65 48.88 7.65
N ASP A 701 1.61 48.12 8.00
CA ASP A 701 0.28 48.65 8.36
C ASP A 701 -0.02 48.62 9.87
N GLY A 702 0.99 48.90 10.70
CA GLY A 702 0.82 49.10 12.14
C GLY A 702 0.40 50.53 12.48
N ALA A 703 -0.73 50.70 13.20
CA ALA A 703 -1.16 52.01 13.71
C ALA A 703 -0.18 52.66 14.71
N SER A 704 0.82 51.91 15.20
CA SER A 704 1.92 52.38 16.05
C SER A 704 3.21 52.72 15.29
N GLY A 705 3.30 52.46 13.98
CA GLY A 705 4.54 52.58 13.19
C GLY A 705 5.58 51.49 13.47
N GLU A 706 5.27 50.50 14.31
CA GLU A 706 6.16 49.36 14.57
C GLU A 706 6.08 48.30 13.46
N PRO A 707 7.21 47.71 13.05
CA PRO A 707 7.23 46.67 12.01
C PRO A 707 6.57 45.38 12.53
N ARG A 708 5.42 45.02 11.95
CA ARG A 708 4.75 43.74 12.20
C ARG A 708 5.14 42.72 11.13
N LEU A 709 5.32 41.47 11.54
CA LEU A 709 5.48 40.34 10.61
C LEU A 709 4.11 39.73 10.29
N ALA A 710 3.87 39.47 9.02
CA ALA A 710 2.75 38.71 8.52
C ALA A 710 3.24 37.36 7.98
N ARG A 711 2.53 36.29 8.33
CA ARG A 711 2.83 34.93 7.93
C ARG A 711 2.08 34.57 6.65
N VAL A 712 2.79 34.20 5.59
CA VAL A 712 2.24 33.94 4.25
C VAL A 712 2.65 32.56 3.74
N ARG A 713 1.76 31.87 3.01
CA ARG A 713 2.12 30.69 2.20
C ARG A 713 1.17 30.47 1.01
N PRO A 714 1.65 29.88 -0.09
CA PRO A 714 0.78 29.23 -1.06
C PRO A 714 0.25 27.90 -0.48
N TYR A 715 -0.94 27.50 -0.90
CA TYR A 715 -1.51 26.19 -0.59
C TYR A 715 -2.58 25.79 -1.60
N PHE A 716 -2.83 24.49 -1.73
CA PHE A 716 -3.98 23.99 -2.48
C PHE A 716 -5.21 23.89 -1.56
N THR A 717 -6.34 24.37 -2.06
CA THR A 717 -7.64 24.31 -1.39
C THR A 717 -8.24 22.89 -1.40
N VAL A 718 -9.39 22.69 -0.75
CA VAL A 718 -10.11 21.40 -0.77
C VAL A 718 -10.68 21.01 -2.14
N THR A 719 -10.68 21.94 -3.11
CA THR A 719 -11.01 21.69 -4.52
C THR A 719 -9.78 21.48 -5.41
N ASN A 720 -8.58 21.53 -4.81
CA ASN A 720 -7.24 21.51 -5.42
C ASN A 720 -6.93 22.75 -6.31
N ASP A 721 -7.69 23.83 -6.14
CA ASP A 721 -7.37 25.15 -6.72
C ASP A 721 -6.30 25.83 -5.85
N LEU A 722 -5.40 26.62 -6.47
CA LEU A 722 -4.26 27.27 -5.83
C LEU A 722 -4.68 28.61 -5.20
N ALA A 723 -4.27 28.83 -3.95
CA ALA A 723 -4.52 30.07 -3.22
C ALA A 723 -3.28 30.47 -2.40
N VAL A 724 -3.21 31.75 -2.02
CA VAL A 724 -2.24 32.26 -1.03
C VAL A 724 -3.02 32.60 0.24
N SER A 725 -2.52 32.15 1.39
CA SER A 725 -3.03 32.54 2.70
C SER A 725 -2.03 33.45 3.39
N SER A 726 -2.52 34.58 3.91
CA SER A 726 -1.76 35.52 4.72
C SER A 726 -2.47 35.74 6.07
N GLY A 727 -1.73 35.96 7.14
CA GLY A 727 -2.30 36.14 8.48
C GLY A 727 -1.26 36.65 9.49
N PRO A 728 -1.68 37.04 10.70
CA PRO A 728 -0.74 37.46 11.72
C PRO A 728 0.18 36.29 12.13
N VAL A 729 1.43 36.59 12.49
CA VAL A 729 2.27 35.61 13.19
C VAL A 729 1.60 35.31 14.54
N PRO A 730 1.32 34.04 14.90
CA PRO A 730 0.75 33.72 16.19
C PRO A 730 1.66 34.20 17.32
N GLU A 731 1.10 34.87 18.33
CA GLU A 731 1.82 35.13 19.58
C GLU A 731 2.28 33.78 20.15
N GLN A 732 3.60 33.62 20.30
CA GLN A 732 4.13 32.45 20.98
C GLN A 732 3.76 32.56 22.46
N SER A 733 3.03 31.58 22.98
CA SER A 733 2.87 31.43 24.42
C SER A 733 4.27 31.23 25.03
N ALA A 734 4.71 32.22 25.80
CA ALA A 734 6.02 32.26 26.45
C ALA A 734 6.16 31.18 27.55
#